data_AF-A0A2R4FK44-F1
#
_entry.id   AF-A0A2R4FK44-F1
#
_cell.length_a   1.000
_cell.length_b   1.000
_cell.length_c   1.000
_cell.angle_alpha   90.00
_cell.angle_beta   90.00
_cell.angle_gamma   90.00
#
_symmetry.space_group_name_H-M   'P 1'
#
loop_
_entity.id
_entity.type
_entity.pdbx_description
1 polymer ?
#
loop_
_entity_poly.entity_id
_entity_poly.type
_entity_poly.pdbx_seq_one_letter_code
_entity_poly.pdbx_strand_id
1 'polypeptide(L)'
;MTTRMRRWLTVLAATATIVPLTVQAPAAAVPDPGPGSGGVPAEQLVAEENGPAALRSDARAPRDYGVLVFTKTAGARRASIPDGVKAIRDLGREHGFRVTVTQDAAAFTEQNLGTYRAVVFLNTTGDILNATQEAAFEKYVKAGGGFAGVHAAAETEPDWAFYQSLLGAKATGVSPVEPGNIDVADRAHPSTETVPRTLTLTEEWYNFSANVRGVSHVLATADERSFAGGGMGFDHPIAWCKDYQGGRSWYTGLGHAIETYRSKPFTRHLLGGIQWAAGVVEGDCGATVTGNYEKVTLNDEPGEPMSLAVLPDGRVLHNTRGGQVRLYDPASGASPVINTIPVYSHDEDGLQTVSIDPDFATNRWVYLYYSPPLNTPVDNPATPGVNEGDAPATSADPTVWDKFKGYNQLSRVKFVDGENPHLDMSTEQQILRVDVDRGICCHVAGKVKFDGKGNLYLITGDDTNAGGSDGFTPINESPTQGPGYDAQRSAGNTNDLRGKLLRIRVRPNGTYTIPAGNLFPEAQDHDDKTRPEIFLMGLRNPFRFDVDASGRVYVADYSPDSRTANPARGPEGTGRWFATDKAGNYGWPYCYSPALPYVDYDFATRTSGKPFNCGAPVNDSPRNTGRTVLPPVQDPQFWYTYEARTPCPGAYLETPPTSCDFKWPVIGTGGVGPHGGPIYHYDPESTSETKFPEYYDNAVVFGEFTRDKIFMMRTDGRGNLAGVEQLLPGFVFDNPMEMEFGPDGSLYLLEYGDGFFTANPDAQLSVIRYVKGKRSPVAVLNASPTSGQAPLTVNFSAVGSHDPDPGESISYAWDFTSDGTVDSADPTTSFTYTANGTYTARLTVTDSSGRTGVLTRTITVGNTAPTVTVTSPVPGSFFNWGDPVPYTVTVTDPEDGTIDCSRVTVSFVLGHDTHGHEHGSTTGCTGVLQSPADGADHAGGYLYGGISASYTDLGGGGQPGLTTVNQVVIQTPRQQAEFAQVKQNVTIANSSDTGGGQHVNGIDAGDAIAFDPINLGDASAVTFRVSGGSAATAGTPRATVELRLDSPTGPLVGTATLNATTGNNDWSSQTLAVDQPAGGHRLYLVFQPVTGGPTTGLVNLNWVEFTPR
;
A
#
# COMPACT_ATOMS: atom_id res chain seq x y z
N MET A 1 35.14 -37.83 -64.95
CA MET A 1 34.61 -37.34 -66.24
C MET A 1 33.82 -36.06 -65.93
N THR A 2 34.34 -34.88 -66.33
CA THR A 2 33.81 -34.02 -67.43
C THR A 2 32.40 -33.46 -67.15
N THR A 3 32.13 -32.15 -67.13
CA THR A 3 32.93 -30.94 -67.50
C THR A 3 32.31 -29.68 -66.82
N ARG A 4 33.08 -28.69 -66.30
CA ARG A 4 33.36 -27.32 -66.86
C ARG A 4 32.13 -26.51 -67.33
N MET A 5 32.00 -25.17 -67.22
CA MET A 5 32.73 -24.01 -66.62
C MET A 5 31.82 -22.74 -66.79
N ARG A 6 31.95 -21.55 -66.19
CA ARG A 6 32.88 -20.83 -65.25
C ARG A 6 32.01 -20.27 -64.05
N ARG A 7 32.29 -19.29 -63.16
CA ARG A 7 33.21 -18.11 -63.01
C ARG A 7 32.87 -16.87 -63.90
N TRP A 8 33.08 -15.62 -63.47
CA TRP A 8 34.15 -15.06 -62.62
C TRP A 8 33.73 -14.16 -61.44
N LEU A 9 34.57 -14.21 -60.40
CA LEU A 9 34.69 -13.32 -59.25
C LEU A 9 36.19 -13.34 -58.88
N THR A 10 36.86 -12.20 -58.69
CA THR A 10 38.30 -12.12 -58.34
C THR A 10 38.71 -10.72 -57.85
N VAL A 11 39.70 -10.53 -56.95
CA VAL A 11 40.27 -11.39 -55.88
C VAL A 11 41.32 -10.61 -55.06
N LEU A 12 41.58 -11.03 -53.80
CA LEU A 12 42.82 -10.96 -52.96
C LEU A 12 42.40 -10.72 -51.50
N ALA A 13 42.52 -11.61 -50.50
CA ALA A 13 43.26 -12.88 -50.28
C ALA A 13 44.70 -12.76 -49.73
N ALA A 14 44.87 -13.07 -48.44
CA ALA A 14 46.12 -13.53 -47.81
C ALA A 14 45.81 -14.33 -46.51
N THR A 15 46.66 -15.29 -46.17
CA THR A 15 46.60 -16.18 -44.98
C THR A 15 47.97 -16.14 -44.28
N ALA A 16 48.08 -15.79 -42.99
CA ALA A 16 47.85 -16.61 -41.78
C ALA A 16 49.16 -17.15 -41.17
N THR A 17 49.27 -17.10 -39.83
CA THR A 17 50.35 -17.67 -39.00
C THR A 17 49.78 -18.13 -37.65
N ILE A 18 50.45 -19.07 -36.97
CA ILE A 18 49.97 -19.80 -35.78
C ILE A 18 50.88 -19.51 -34.57
N VAL A 19 50.44 -19.88 -33.34
CA VAL A 19 51.18 -20.14 -32.06
C VAL A 19 50.84 -19.15 -30.93
N PRO A 20 50.53 -19.61 -29.68
CA PRO A 20 49.95 -20.89 -29.21
C PRO A 20 48.71 -20.68 -28.31
N LEU A 21 48.21 -21.76 -27.68
CA LEU A 21 47.23 -21.68 -26.58
C LEU A 21 47.93 -21.52 -25.22
N THR A 22 47.44 -20.58 -24.40
CA THR A 22 47.62 -20.56 -22.95
C THR A 22 46.26 -20.37 -22.29
N VAL A 23 45.90 -21.26 -21.36
CA VAL A 23 44.64 -21.16 -20.61
C VAL A 23 44.74 -19.99 -19.63
N GLN A 24 43.77 -19.10 -19.66
CA GLN A 24 43.63 -17.98 -18.72
C GLN A 24 42.18 -17.95 -18.23
N ALA A 25 41.99 -17.78 -16.92
CA ALA A 25 40.67 -17.82 -16.29
C ALA A 25 39.75 -16.71 -16.81
N PRO A 26 38.42 -16.88 -16.77
CA PRO A 26 37.49 -15.77 -17.01
C PRO A 26 37.82 -14.61 -16.07
N ALA A 27 37.83 -13.40 -16.60
CA ALA A 27 38.25 -12.22 -15.86
C ALA A 27 37.31 -11.95 -14.67
N ALA A 28 37.88 -11.51 -13.56
CA ALA A 28 37.12 -10.94 -12.46
C ALA A 28 36.33 -9.70 -12.93
N ALA A 29 35.27 -9.36 -12.21
CA ALA A 29 34.45 -8.19 -12.51
C ALA A 29 35.29 -6.91 -12.66
N VAL A 30 34.95 -6.09 -13.65
CA VAL A 30 35.57 -4.78 -13.84
C VAL A 30 35.18 -3.90 -12.64
N PRO A 31 36.13 -3.33 -11.89
CA PRO A 31 35.79 -2.42 -10.80
C PRO A 31 35.19 -1.13 -11.36
N ASP A 32 34.26 -0.56 -10.59
CA ASP A 32 33.50 0.65 -10.91
C ASP A 32 34.41 1.82 -11.38
N PRO A 33 34.16 2.42 -12.56
CA PRO A 33 34.96 3.55 -13.05
C PRO A 33 34.69 4.82 -12.24
N GLY A 34 35.55 5.06 -11.24
CA GLY A 34 35.52 6.27 -10.41
C GLY A 34 35.48 7.59 -11.20
N PRO A 35 34.98 8.69 -10.60
CA PRO A 35 34.38 9.84 -11.28
C PRO A 35 35.33 10.56 -12.26
N GLY A 36 35.26 10.17 -13.54
CA GLY A 36 36.25 10.46 -14.57
C GLY A 36 35.80 11.41 -15.69
N SER A 37 35.30 12.60 -15.37
CA SER A 37 35.19 13.74 -16.30
C SER A 37 34.50 13.52 -17.67
N GLY A 38 33.47 12.67 -17.73
CA GLY A 38 32.61 12.47 -18.90
C GLY A 38 31.30 13.29 -18.86
N GLY A 39 31.33 14.51 -18.33
CA GLY A 39 30.13 15.24 -17.92
C GLY A 39 29.22 15.68 -19.07
N VAL A 40 27.97 15.17 -19.06
CA VAL A 40 26.84 15.81 -19.75
C VAL A 40 26.65 17.22 -19.15
N PRO A 41 26.36 18.27 -19.93
CA PRO A 41 26.12 19.60 -19.40
C PRO A 41 24.97 19.60 -18.37
N ALA A 42 25.15 20.29 -17.24
CA ALA A 42 24.14 20.31 -16.18
C ALA A 42 22.76 20.85 -16.65
N GLU A 43 22.73 21.76 -17.62
CA GLU A 43 21.48 22.26 -18.21
C GLU A 43 20.80 21.24 -19.14
N GLN A 44 21.52 20.22 -19.62
CA GLN A 44 20.95 19.10 -20.37
C GLN A 44 20.42 18.02 -19.42
N LEU A 45 21.10 17.75 -18.29
CA LEU A 45 20.59 16.86 -17.24
C LEU A 45 19.28 17.41 -16.63
N VAL A 46 19.25 18.70 -16.28
CA VAL A 46 18.03 19.37 -15.77
C VAL A 46 16.88 19.33 -16.78
N ALA A 47 17.16 19.34 -18.09
CA ALA A 47 16.14 19.21 -19.14
C ALA A 47 15.67 17.76 -19.37
N GLU A 48 16.45 16.76 -18.97
CA GLU A 48 16.03 15.35 -18.98
C GLU A 48 15.30 14.96 -17.69
N GLU A 49 15.65 15.56 -16.55
CA GLU A 49 15.01 15.35 -15.24
C GLU A 49 13.62 16.01 -15.09
N ASN A 50 13.32 17.06 -15.87
CA ASN A 50 12.17 17.95 -15.63
C ASN A 50 11.11 17.95 -16.77
N GLY A 51 11.24 17.07 -17.76
CA GLY A 51 10.28 16.98 -18.86
C GLY A 51 10.23 18.22 -19.78
N PRO A 52 9.18 18.36 -20.61
CA PRO A 52 8.98 19.55 -21.42
C PRO A 52 8.52 20.73 -20.54
N ALA A 53 9.09 21.91 -20.76
CA ALA A 53 8.75 23.10 -19.98
C ALA A 53 7.24 23.45 -20.07
N ALA A 54 6.57 23.48 -18.91
CA ALA A 54 5.13 23.69 -18.77
C ALA A 54 4.60 24.94 -19.50
N LEU A 55 3.38 24.84 -20.03
CA LEU A 55 2.68 25.93 -20.74
C LEU A 55 2.24 27.06 -19.80
N ARG A 56 3.21 27.88 -19.40
CA ARG A 56 2.99 29.12 -18.65
C ARG A 56 2.21 30.12 -19.47
N SER A 57 1.17 30.72 -18.88
CA SER A 57 0.46 31.81 -19.54
C SER A 57 1.32 33.08 -19.59
N ASP A 58 1.69 33.54 -20.79
CA ASP A 58 2.29 34.88 -21.02
C ASP A 58 1.38 36.03 -20.51
N ALA A 59 0.10 35.75 -20.28
CA ALA A 59 -0.96 36.69 -19.92
C ALA A 59 -0.79 37.39 -18.56
N ARG A 60 0.19 37.00 -17.73
CA ARG A 60 0.33 37.47 -16.34
C ARG A 60 1.70 38.03 -15.95
N ALA A 61 2.55 38.40 -16.90
CA ALA A 61 3.85 39.03 -16.64
C ALA A 61 3.87 40.57 -16.85
N PRO A 62 3.29 41.39 -15.94
CA PRO A 62 3.51 42.83 -15.95
C PRO A 62 4.96 43.13 -15.53
N ARG A 63 5.84 43.33 -16.51
CA ARG A 63 7.17 43.88 -16.26
C ARG A 63 7.02 45.27 -15.60
N ASP A 64 7.96 45.63 -14.72
CA ASP A 64 7.97 46.86 -13.90
C ASP A 64 6.99 46.88 -12.70
N TYR A 65 6.91 45.76 -11.97
CA TYR A 65 6.30 45.68 -10.62
C TYR A 65 7.28 46.05 -9.50
N GLY A 66 6.76 46.33 -8.30
CA GLY A 66 7.57 46.63 -7.11
C GLY A 66 7.75 45.44 -6.16
N VAL A 67 8.96 45.30 -5.60
CA VAL A 67 9.30 44.38 -4.50
C VAL A 67 9.95 45.19 -3.36
N LEU A 68 9.47 44.99 -2.12
CA LEU A 68 10.03 45.60 -0.92
C LEU A 68 10.90 44.58 -0.19
N VAL A 69 12.19 44.84 -0.05
CA VAL A 69 13.13 44.01 0.72
C VAL A 69 13.32 44.63 2.11
N PHE A 70 12.75 43.99 3.12
CA PHE A 70 12.88 44.38 4.52
C PHE A 70 14.04 43.63 5.17
N THR A 71 14.86 44.35 5.94
CA THR A 71 16.10 43.82 6.55
C THR A 71 16.28 44.30 7.99
N LYS A 72 15.20 44.64 8.70
CA LYS A 72 15.25 45.02 10.12
C LYS A 72 15.50 43.79 10.99
N THR A 73 16.31 43.94 12.04
CA THR A 73 16.66 42.88 13.00
C THR A 73 16.66 43.46 14.40
N ALA A 74 15.88 42.89 15.31
CA ALA A 74 16.03 43.08 16.76
C ALA A 74 16.92 41.98 17.38
N GLY A 75 16.97 40.80 16.76
CA GLY A 75 17.89 39.73 17.10
C GLY A 75 19.26 39.84 16.40
N ALA A 76 19.96 38.70 16.30
CA ALA A 76 21.27 38.62 15.65
C ALA A 76 21.19 38.97 14.15
N ARG A 77 22.04 39.90 13.71
CA ARG A 77 22.08 40.36 12.32
C ARG A 77 23.02 39.50 11.47
N ARG A 78 22.47 38.68 10.57
CA ARG A 78 23.26 37.79 9.69
C ARG A 78 24.15 38.61 8.73
N ALA A 79 25.40 38.17 8.56
CA ALA A 79 26.42 38.89 7.80
C ALA A 79 26.17 38.94 6.28
N SER A 80 25.34 38.04 5.77
CA SER A 80 24.99 37.86 4.35
C SER A 80 23.92 38.82 3.82
N ILE A 81 23.25 39.61 4.67
CA ILE A 81 22.24 40.59 4.25
C ILE A 81 22.70 41.50 3.09
N PRO A 82 23.95 42.03 3.05
CA PRO A 82 24.42 42.84 1.92
C PRO A 82 24.49 42.07 0.59
N ASP A 83 25.00 40.83 0.59
CA ASP A 83 25.06 39.97 -0.60
C ASP A 83 23.65 39.54 -1.04
N GLY A 84 22.73 39.27 -0.11
CA GLY A 84 21.32 39.00 -0.42
C GLY A 84 20.57 40.21 -1.00
N VAL A 85 20.77 41.41 -0.43
CA VAL A 85 20.25 42.67 -0.99
C VAL A 85 20.83 42.91 -2.39
N LYS A 86 22.11 42.60 -2.61
CA LYS A 86 22.73 42.69 -3.94
C LYS A 86 22.09 41.68 -4.91
N ALA A 87 21.95 40.41 -4.52
CA ALA A 87 21.36 39.37 -5.36
C ALA A 87 19.93 39.74 -5.81
N ILE A 88 19.05 40.14 -4.89
CA ILE A 88 17.68 40.53 -5.24
C ILE A 88 17.66 41.78 -6.14
N ARG A 89 18.54 42.76 -5.91
CA ARG A 89 18.69 43.93 -6.79
C ARG A 89 19.23 43.57 -8.17
N ASP A 90 20.08 42.56 -8.28
CA ASP A 90 20.63 42.10 -9.56
C ASP A 90 19.54 41.37 -10.36
N LEU A 91 18.82 40.43 -9.73
CA LEU A 91 17.63 39.78 -10.27
C LEU A 91 16.57 40.79 -10.72
N GLY A 92 16.31 41.84 -9.93
CA GLY A 92 15.36 42.90 -10.30
C GLY A 92 15.73 43.67 -11.56
N ARG A 93 17.03 43.87 -11.83
CA ARG A 93 17.52 44.51 -13.07
C ARG A 93 17.51 43.55 -14.27
N GLU A 94 17.69 42.26 -14.05
CA GLU A 94 17.71 41.24 -15.10
C GLU A 94 16.29 40.83 -15.53
N HIS A 95 15.37 40.68 -14.59
CA HIS A 95 14.01 40.18 -14.82
C HIS A 95 12.91 41.26 -14.72
N GLY A 96 13.28 42.52 -14.50
CA GLY A 96 12.39 43.68 -14.70
C GLY A 96 11.44 43.99 -13.55
N PHE A 97 11.93 44.00 -12.31
CA PHE A 97 11.19 44.46 -11.13
C PHE A 97 11.98 45.45 -10.26
N ARG A 98 11.28 46.45 -9.71
CA ARG A 98 11.87 47.53 -8.89
C ARG A 98 12.07 47.05 -7.45
N VAL A 99 13.28 47.20 -6.92
CA VAL A 99 13.64 46.73 -5.57
C VAL A 99 13.87 47.91 -4.62
N THR A 100 12.86 48.20 -3.79
CA THR A 100 13.04 49.08 -2.63
C THR A 100 13.65 48.28 -1.49
N VAL A 101 14.61 48.84 -0.75
CA VAL A 101 15.25 48.17 0.40
C VAL A 101 15.13 49.06 1.62
N THR A 102 14.67 48.53 2.75
CA THR A 102 14.54 49.30 4.00
C THR A 102 14.85 48.49 5.26
N GLN A 103 15.12 49.22 6.33
CA GLN A 103 15.20 48.76 7.72
C GLN A 103 14.22 49.52 8.62
N ASP A 104 13.54 50.54 8.08
CA ASP A 104 12.55 51.33 8.79
C ASP A 104 11.17 50.65 8.72
N ALA A 105 10.66 50.27 9.89
CA ALA A 105 9.34 49.66 10.04
C ALA A 105 8.20 50.64 9.73
N ALA A 106 8.43 51.96 9.71
CA ALA A 106 7.44 52.95 9.27
C ALA A 106 7.02 52.78 7.79
N ALA A 107 7.75 51.98 7.02
CA ALA A 107 7.32 51.54 5.68
C ALA A 107 6.09 50.61 5.71
N PHE A 108 5.77 49.97 6.84
CA PHE A 108 4.62 49.07 6.98
C PHE A 108 3.34 49.86 7.26
N THR A 109 2.79 50.43 6.20
CA THR A 109 1.47 51.08 6.16
C THR A 109 0.69 50.58 4.95
N GLU A 110 -0.64 50.48 5.05
CA GLU A 110 -1.50 49.98 3.96
C GLU A 110 -1.23 50.70 2.62
N GLN A 111 -1.06 52.02 2.66
CA GLN A 111 -0.78 52.84 1.47
C GLN A 111 0.58 52.53 0.83
N ASN A 112 1.64 52.33 1.63
CA ASN A 112 2.97 52.03 1.07
C ASN A 112 3.09 50.57 0.63
N LEU A 113 2.59 49.62 1.43
CA LEU A 113 2.59 48.20 1.11
C LEU A 113 1.83 47.91 -0.20
N GLY A 114 0.71 48.59 -0.42
CA GLY A 114 -0.06 48.52 -1.68
C GLY A 114 0.65 48.99 -2.95
N THR A 115 1.90 49.51 -2.86
CA THR A 115 2.74 49.82 -4.04
C THR A 115 3.64 48.65 -4.48
N TYR A 116 3.66 47.56 -3.70
CA TYR A 116 4.47 46.37 -3.93
C TYR A 116 3.60 45.13 -4.24
N ARG A 117 4.15 44.18 -4.99
CA ARG A 117 3.54 42.87 -5.24
C ARG A 117 4.03 41.79 -4.28
N ALA A 118 5.28 41.91 -3.83
CA ALA A 118 5.88 41.04 -2.82
C ALA A 118 6.67 41.85 -1.80
N VAL A 119 6.65 41.41 -0.54
CA VAL A 119 7.54 41.87 0.53
C VAL A 119 8.46 40.71 0.90
N VAL A 120 9.77 40.91 0.73
CA VAL A 120 10.80 39.96 1.10
C VAL A 120 11.29 40.27 2.51
N PHE A 121 11.16 39.33 3.43
CA PHE A 121 11.80 39.36 4.75
C PHE A 121 13.15 38.67 4.61
N LEU A 122 14.20 39.45 4.35
CA LEU A 122 15.54 38.96 4.08
C LEU A 122 16.36 38.98 5.37
N ASN A 123 16.52 37.82 6.00
CA ASN A 123 17.33 37.66 7.22
C ASN A 123 16.96 38.65 8.34
N THR A 124 15.65 38.92 8.47
CA THR A 124 15.03 39.63 9.59
C THR A 124 15.02 38.75 10.84
N THR A 125 15.02 39.32 12.05
CA THR A 125 15.04 38.53 13.31
C THR A 125 14.39 39.28 14.48
N GLY A 126 13.63 38.56 15.32
CA GLY A 126 12.95 39.08 16.51
C GLY A 126 11.66 39.88 16.24
N ASP A 127 11.16 40.52 17.30
CA ASP A 127 10.08 41.54 17.25
C ASP A 127 10.58 42.77 16.46
N ILE A 128 9.93 43.08 15.33
CA ILE A 128 10.36 44.17 14.44
C ILE A 128 9.22 45.06 13.91
N LEU A 129 7.96 44.70 14.08
CA LEU A 129 6.76 45.47 13.73
C LEU A 129 5.90 45.70 14.98
N ASN A 130 5.33 46.89 15.14
CA ASN A 130 4.29 47.10 16.17
C ASN A 130 2.88 46.76 15.65
N ALA A 131 1.91 46.64 16.55
CA ALA A 131 0.50 46.30 16.23
C ALA A 131 -0.16 47.07 15.07
N THR A 132 0.25 48.32 14.79
CA THR A 132 -0.27 49.06 13.62
C THR A 132 0.37 48.60 12.32
N GLN A 133 1.65 48.24 12.36
CA GLN A 133 2.45 47.73 11.25
C GLN A 133 2.13 46.25 10.96
N GLU A 134 1.94 45.44 12.00
CA GLU A 134 1.39 44.08 11.95
C GLU A 134 0.04 44.08 11.20
N ALA A 135 -0.95 44.85 11.68
CA ALA A 135 -2.27 44.92 11.09
C ALA A 135 -2.27 45.46 9.64
N ALA A 136 -1.34 46.37 9.30
CA ALA A 136 -1.15 46.82 7.92
C ALA A 136 -0.60 45.70 7.01
N PHE A 137 0.27 44.83 7.55
CA PHE A 137 0.80 43.68 6.82
C PHE A 137 -0.22 42.55 6.65
N GLU A 138 -1.04 42.26 7.68
CA GLU A 138 -2.14 41.29 7.55
C GLU A 138 -3.07 41.68 6.41
N LYS A 139 -3.50 42.95 6.37
CA LYS A 139 -4.38 43.48 5.32
C LYS A 139 -3.74 43.41 3.95
N TYR A 140 -2.44 43.69 3.83
CA TYR A 140 -1.70 43.57 2.58
C TYR A 140 -1.71 42.12 2.05
N VAL A 141 -1.44 41.12 2.91
CA VAL A 141 -1.51 39.71 2.52
C VAL A 141 -2.95 39.32 2.17
N LYS A 142 -3.93 39.66 3.02
CA LYS A 142 -5.37 39.41 2.82
C LYS A 142 -5.95 40.09 1.57
N ALA A 143 -5.26 41.09 1.01
CA ALA A 143 -5.60 41.76 -0.25
C ALA A 143 -4.87 41.18 -1.49
N GLY A 144 -4.21 40.03 -1.38
CA GLY A 144 -3.50 39.36 -2.48
C GLY A 144 -2.00 39.63 -2.57
N GLY A 145 -1.43 40.34 -1.58
CA GLY A 145 -0.01 40.63 -1.48
C GLY A 145 0.84 39.39 -1.20
N GLY A 146 2.02 39.33 -1.81
CA GLY A 146 3.00 38.25 -1.59
C GLY A 146 3.93 38.50 -0.40
N PHE A 147 4.28 37.43 0.30
CA PHE A 147 5.36 37.35 1.28
C PHE A 147 6.43 36.36 0.80
N ALA A 148 7.70 36.71 0.99
CA ALA A 148 8.84 35.83 0.75
C ALA A 148 9.80 35.88 1.95
N GLY A 149 9.86 34.82 2.76
CA GLY A 149 10.80 34.69 3.87
C GLY A 149 12.11 34.02 3.43
N VAL A 150 13.25 34.56 3.86
CA VAL A 150 14.58 34.01 3.54
C VAL A 150 15.41 33.81 4.81
N HIS A 151 15.84 32.56 5.02
CA HIS A 151 16.62 32.05 6.14
C HIS A 151 16.13 32.58 7.49
N ALA A 152 16.80 33.56 8.11
CA ALA A 152 16.51 33.96 9.48
C ALA A 152 15.13 34.61 9.69
N ALA A 153 14.37 34.85 8.61
CA ALA A 153 12.94 35.16 8.67
C ALA A 153 12.14 34.21 9.59
N ALA A 154 12.55 32.96 9.81
CA ALA A 154 11.90 32.07 10.77
C ALA A 154 12.11 32.44 12.27
N GLU A 155 13.03 33.35 12.59
CA GLU A 155 13.22 33.96 13.91
C GLU A 155 12.40 35.26 14.10
N THR A 156 11.62 35.66 13.09
CA THR A 156 10.90 36.96 13.07
C THR A 156 9.52 36.84 13.72
N GLU A 157 9.11 37.89 14.44
CA GLU A 157 7.80 38.02 15.13
C GLU A 157 7.35 36.75 15.90
N PRO A 158 8.16 36.28 16.87
CA PRO A 158 7.99 34.96 17.49
C PRO A 158 6.67 34.77 18.24
N ASP A 159 6.01 35.85 18.65
CA ASP A 159 4.78 35.84 19.45
C ASP A 159 3.53 36.25 18.66
N TRP A 160 3.68 36.69 17.40
CA TRP A 160 2.55 37.09 16.55
C TRP A 160 2.01 35.91 15.74
N ALA A 161 0.87 35.38 16.19
CA ALA A 161 0.26 34.18 15.64
C ALA A 161 -0.02 34.22 14.12
N PHE A 162 -0.30 35.40 13.54
CA PHE A 162 -0.49 35.54 12.09
C PHE A 162 0.81 35.29 11.33
N TYR A 163 1.93 35.88 11.76
CA TYR A 163 3.23 35.67 11.08
C TYR A 163 3.71 34.23 11.20
N GLN A 164 3.59 33.62 12.38
CA GLN A 164 3.93 32.20 12.56
C GLN A 164 3.06 31.28 11.67
N SER A 165 1.78 31.63 11.46
CA SER A 165 0.86 30.91 10.56
C SER A 165 1.09 31.17 9.07
N LEU A 166 1.58 32.36 8.71
CA LEU A 166 1.98 32.76 7.36
C LEU A 166 3.28 32.05 6.96
N LEU A 167 4.24 32.00 7.88
CA LEU A 167 5.51 31.29 7.77
C LEU A 167 5.29 29.78 7.67
N GLY A 168 4.39 29.22 8.49
CA GLY A 168 3.98 27.81 8.46
C GLY A 168 4.44 26.99 9.66
N ALA A 169 5.68 27.19 10.13
CA ALA A 169 6.21 26.61 11.36
C ALA A 169 7.26 27.52 12.01
N LYS A 170 7.33 27.51 13.35
CA LYS A 170 8.26 28.34 14.14
C LYS A 170 9.64 27.69 14.20
N ALA A 171 10.72 28.46 14.10
CA ALA A 171 12.06 27.93 14.35
C ALA A 171 12.23 27.49 15.83
N THR A 172 12.79 26.30 16.04
CA THR A 172 13.09 25.73 17.37
C THR A 172 14.58 25.73 17.70
N GLY A 173 15.45 25.74 16.68
CA GLY A 173 16.89 25.83 16.82
C GLY A 173 17.60 25.85 15.46
N VAL A 174 18.94 25.89 15.49
CA VAL A 174 19.81 25.78 14.31
C VAL A 174 20.96 24.82 14.59
N SER A 175 21.45 24.18 13.53
CA SER A 175 22.73 23.48 13.51
C SER A 175 23.92 24.44 13.29
N PRO A 176 25.18 23.97 13.39
CA PRO A 176 26.34 24.73 12.95
C PRO A 176 26.31 25.02 11.43
N VAL A 177 27.08 26.03 11.00
CA VAL A 177 27.27 26.31 9.56
C VAL A 177 28.14 25.23 8.93
N GLU A 178 27.55 24.31 8.17
CA GLU A 178 28.26 23.19 7.54
C GLU A 178 27.62 22.75 6.21
N PRO A 179 28.35 21.99 5.36
CA PRO A 179 27.80 21.43 4.13
C PRO A 179 26.65 20.45 4.40
N GLY A 180 25.60 20.49 3.58
CA GLY A 180 24.47 19.57 3.64
C GLY A 180 23.77 19.47 2.28
N ASN A 181 23.08 18.35 2.07
CA ASN A 181 22.35 18.03 0.85
C ASN A 181 20.86 18.35 1.01
N ILE A 182 20.25 18.74 -0.11
CA ILE A 182 18.84 19.09 -0.24
C ILE A 182 18.25 18.26 -1.39
N ASP A 183 17.17 17.52 -1.15
CA ASP A 183 16.33 16.96 -2.20
C ASP A 183 15.27 17.99 -2.61
N VAL A 184 15.31 18.39 -3.88
CA VAL A 184 14.42 19.36 -4.49
C VAL A 184 13.28 18.59 -5.16
N ALA A 185 12.38 18.11 -4.29
CA ALA A 185 11.36 17.13 -4.63
C ALA A 185 10.35 17.65 -5.66
N ASP A 186 9.97 18.93 -5.58
CA ASP A 186 9.20 19.59 -6.62
C ASP A 186 10.08 19.91 -7.85
N ARG A 187 9.51 19.67 -9.03
CA ARG A 187 10.10 20.00 -10.34
C ARG A 187 9.29 21.03 -11.14
N ALA A 188 8.10 21.43 -10.69
CA ALA A 188 7.14 22.22 -11.46
C ALA A 188 7.00 23.68 -10.99
N HIS A 189 7.16 23.94 -9.69
CA HIS A 189 7.02 25.28 -9.14
C HIS A 189 8.17 26.21 -9.62
N PRO A 190 7.93 27.51 -9.91
CA PRO A 190 8.93 28.43 -10.47
C PRO A 190 10.24 28.57 -9.70
N SER A 191 10.28 28.27 -8.39
CA SER A 191 11.50 28.30 -7.57
C SER A 191 12.36 27.03 -7.67
N THR A 192 11.98 26.04 -8.45
CA THR A 192 12.48 24.67 -8.30
C THR A 192 12.68 23.95 -9.64
N GLU A 193 11.86 24.24 -10.64
CA GLU A 193 12.00 23.79 -12.06
C GLU A 193 13.36 24.01 -12.76
N THR A 194 14.25 24.84 -12.21
CA THR A 194 15.58 25.13 -12.81
C THR A 194 16.73 24.93 -11.83
N VAL A 195 16.44 24.26 -10.70
CA VAL A 195 17.35 23.82 -9.64
C VAL A 195 17.60 22.30 -9.84
N PRO A 196 18.85 21.79 -9.72
CA PRO A 196 19.10 20.36 -9.80
C PRO A 196 18.31 19.56 -8.75
N ARG A 197 17.96 18.30 -9.04
CA ARG A 197 17.21 17.43 -8.10
C ARG A 197 17.90 17.34 -6.73
N THR A 198 19.21 17.16 -6.69
CA THR A 198 20.00 17.23 -5.46
C THR A 198 20.88 18.48 -5.45
N LEU A 199 20.81 19.28 -4.39
CA LEU A 199 21.59 20.51 -4.22
C LEU A 199 22.39 20.45 -2.91
N THR A 200 23.72 20.52 -2.99
CA THR A 200 24.59 20.69 -1.81
C THR A 200 24.88 22.18 -1.59
N LEU A 201 24.68 22.68 -0.37
CA LEU A 201 25.05 24.03 0.08
C LEU A 201 25.78 23.96 1.43
N THR A 202 26.42 25.05 1.84
CA THR A 202 26.94 25.24 3.20
C THR A 202 26.08 26.28 3.88
N GLU A 203 25.32 25.89 4.91
CA GLU A 203 24.24 26.69 5.50
C GLU A 203 24.14 26.47 7.02
N GLU A 204 23.39 27.36 7.70
CA GLU A 204 22.93 27.17 9.08
C GLU A 204 21.53 26.54 8.99
N TRP A 205 21.38 25.27 9.36
CA TRP A 205 20.15 24.52 9.07
C TRP A 205 19.14 24.69 10.21
N TYR A 206 17.98 25.28 9.90
CA TYR A 206 16.90 25.50 10.87
C TYR A 206 16.12 24.22 11.17
N ASN A 207 15.95 23.91 12.46
CA ASN A 207 14.92 23.00 12.93
C ASN A 207 13.63 23.79 13.24
N PHE A 208 12.47 23.16 13.05
CA PHE A 208 11.16 23.79 13.18
C PHE A 208 10.30 23.13 14.28
N SER A 209 9.17 23.74 14.61
CA SER A 209 8.24 23.26 15.63
C SER A 209 7.32 22.14 15.15
N ALA A 210 7.20 21.96 13.84
CA ALA A 210 6.41 20.94 13.17
C ALA A 210 6.91 20.78 11.72
N ASN A 211 6.74 19.60 11.15
CA ASN A 211 6.83 19.41 9.70
C ASN A 211 5.60 20.07 9.05
N VAL A 212 5.80 20.82 7.95
CA VAL A 212 4.74 21.57 7.26
C VAL A 212 4.03 20.80 6.14
N ARG A 213 4.50 19.59 5.77
CA ARG A 213 3.84 18.73 4.78
C ARG A 213 2.42 18.40 5.25
N GLY A 214 1.47 18.32 4.32
CA GLY A 214 0.03 18.25 4.60
C GLY A 214 -0.62 19.62 4.84
N VAL A 215 0.11 20.63 5.30
CA VAL A 215 -0.41 21.97 5.66
C VAL A 215 0.12 23.09 4.75
N SER A 216 1.27 22.87 4.10
CA SER A 216 1.90 23.72 3.09
C SER A 216 2.51 22.83 1.99
N HIS A 217 2.75 23.37 0.80
CA HIS A 217 3.42 22.61 -0.24
C HIS A 217 4.95 22.63 -0.04
N VAL A 218 5.53 21.46 0.27
CA VAL A 218 6.98 21.30 0.43
C VAL A 218 7.65 21.23 -0.94
N LEU A 219 8.55 22.19 -1.18
CA LEU A 219 9.30 22.32 -2.43
C LEU A 219 10.64 21.58 -2.37
N ALA A 220 11.27 21.58 -1.19
CA ALA A 220 12.54 20.92 -0.94
C ALA A 220 12.70 20.49 0.53
N THR A 221 13.42 19.38 0.74
CA THR A 221 13.71 18.75 2.03
C THR A 221 15.22 18.61 2.21
N ALA A 222 15.75 18.85 3.41
CA ALA A 222 17.16 18.65 3.75
C ALA A 222 17.42 17.18 4.18
N ASP A 223 18.60 16.64 3.84
CA ASP A 223 19.01 15.29 4.24
C ASP A 223 19.84 15.35 5.54
N GLU A 224 19.21 15.09 6.69
CA GLU A 224 19.84 15.09 8.02
C GLU A 224 20.99 14.06 8.17
N ARG A 225 21.20 13.15 7.22
CA ARG A 225 22.37 12.25 7.20
C ARG A 225 23.63 12.93 6.67
N SER A 226 23.51 14.15 6.12
CA SER A 226 24.59 14.88 5.45
C SER A 226 25.17 16.05 6.25
N PHE A 227 24.53 16.46 7.34
CA PHE A 227 24.98 17.52 8.27
C PHE A 227 24.62 17.14 9.72
N ALA A 228 25.20 17.77 10.74
CA ALA A 228 24.90 17.48 12.13
C ALA A 228 23.80 18.39 12.71
N GLY A 229 23.13 17.96 13.78
CA GLY A 229 22.20 18.81 14.52
C GLY A 229 20.82 19.02 13.87
N GLY A 230 20.47 18.22 12.85
CA GLY A 230 19.07 17.98 12.48
C GLY A 230 18.24 17.48 13.66
N GLY A 231 16.93 17.66 13.56
CA GLY A 231 15.95 17.34 14.60
C GLY A 231 14.50 17.19 14.09
N MET A 232 14.32 17.16 12.77
CA MET A 232 13.07 16.93 12.06
C MET A 232 12.93 15.48 11.58
N GLY A 233 14.04 14.75 11.47
CA GLY A 233 14.09 13.37 10.99
C GLY A 233 14.16 13.27 9.46
N PHE A 234 13.60 12.19 8.91
CA PHE A 234 13.77 11.84 7.49
C PHE A 234 13.07 12.79 6.51
N ASP A 235 12.07 13.55 6.97
CA ASP A 235 11.46 14.63 6.20
C ASP A 235 11.63 15.95 6.97
N HIS A 236 12.69 16.67 6.60
CA HIS A 236 13.04 18.00 7.07
C HIS A 236 12.74 19.04 5.98
N PRO A 237 11.50 19.55 5.83
CA PRO A 237 11.22 20.64 4.90
C PRO A 237 12.16 21.82 5.11
N ILE A 238 12.80 22.28 4.04
CA ILE A 238 13.72 23.44 4.06
C ILE A 238 13.27 24.55 3.11
N ALA A 239 12.40 24.27 2.14
CA ALA A 239 11.67 25.29 1.38
C ALA A 239 10.23 24.84 1.10
N TRP A 240 9.28 25.78 1.16
CA TRP A 240 7.86 25.52 0.94
C TRP A 240 7.09 26.77 0.49
N CYS A 241 5.88 26.56 -0.02
CA CYS A 241 4.96 27.62 -0.39
C CYS A 241 3.51 27.30 0.01
N LYS A 242 2.67 28.34 0.05
CA LYS A 242 1.27 28.25 0.48
C LYS A 242 0.45 29.45 0.00
N ASP A 243 -0.71 29.18 -0.59
CA ASP A 243 -1.76 30.19 -0.72
C ASP A 243 -2.39 30.44 0.66
N TYR A 244 -2.37 31.69 1.13
CA TYR A 244 -2.67 32.02 2.52
C TYR A 244 -3.59 33.24 2.64
N GLN A 245 -4.84 32.97 3.01
CA GLN A 245 -5.90 33.98 3.24
C GLN A 245 -6.09 34.96 2.06
N GLY A 246 -5.92 34.48 0.83
CA GLY A 246 -6.01 35.27 -0.42
C GLY A 246 -4.67 35.83 -0.91
N GLY A 247 -3.65 35.90 -0.05
CA GLY A 247 -2.26 36.20 -0.41
C GLY A 247 -1.45 34.94 -0.70
N ARG A 248 -0.13 35.12 -0.93
CA ARG A 248 0.82 34.03 -1.20
C ARG A 248 2.00 34.11 -0.24
N SER A 249 2.39 32.97 0.33
CA SER A 249 3.53 32.81 1.21
C SER A 249 4.55 31.85 0.59
N TRP A 250 5.79 32.28 0.46
CA TRP A 250 6.93 31.44 0.07
C TRP A 250 8.03 31.58 1.12
N TYR A 251 8.66 30.47 1.50
CA TYR A 251 9.76 30.46 2.46
C TYR A 251 10.87 29.52 2.00
N THR A 252 12.11 29.95 2.25
CA THR A 252 13.30 29.11 2.17
C THR A 252 14.15 29.33 3.42
N GLY A 253 14.57 28.23 4.06
CA GLY A 253 15.51 28.25 5.18
C GLY A 253 16.96 28.49 4.76
N LEU A 254 17.21 28.57 3.46
CA LEU A 254 18.53 28.77 2.84
C LEU A 254 18.84 30.26 2.68
N GLY A 255 20.11 30.65 2.88
CA GLY A 255 20.56 32.04 2.77
C GLY A 255 21.23 32.59 4.03
N HIS A 256 21.73 31.74 4.93
CA HIS A 256 22.70 32.14 5.92
C HIS A 256 24.00 32.57 5.25
N ALA A 257 24.55 31.73 4.39
CA ALA A 257 25.91 31.88 3.90
C ALA A 257 26.02 32.95 2.82
N ILE A 258 27.16 33.65 2.82
CA ILE A 258 27.50 34.64 1.79
C ILE A 258 27.68 33.96 0.42
N GLU A 259 28.18 32.72 0.45
CA GLU A 259 28.45 31.86 -0.70
C GLU A 259 27.15 31.38 -1.38
N THR A 260 26.07 31.17 -0.63
CA THR A 260 24.77 30.74 -1.16
C THR A 260 24.18 31.78 -2.12
N TYR A 261 24.31 33.07 -1.84
CA TYR A 261 23.92 34.15 -2.76
C TYR A 261 24.79 34.25 -4.04
N ARG A 262 25.83 33.42 -4.15
CA ARG A 262 26.69 33.26 -5.35
C ARG A 262 26.41 31.94 -6.09
N SER A 263 25.62 31.05 -5.50
CA SER A 263 25.18 29.78 -6.10
C SER A 263 24.08 30.04 -7.14
N LYS A 264 24.34 29.72 -8.41
CA LYS A 264 23.35 29.88 -9.50
C LYS A 264 22.01 29.19 -9.20
N PRO A 265 21.96 27.92 -8.78
CA PRO A 265 20.71 27.26 -8.37
C PRO A 265 19.94 28.05 -7.30
N PHE A 266 20.60 28.54 -6.25
CA PHE A 266 19.91 29.33 -5.22
C PHE A 266 19.41 30.68 -5.75
N THR A 267 20.15 31.37 -6.62
CA THR A 267 19.65 32.62 -7.23
C THR A 267 18.44 32.40 -8.14
N ARG A 268 18.33 31.23 -8.80
CA ARG A 268 17.12 30.82 -9.53
C ARG A 268 15.96 30.52 -8.57
N HIS A 269 16.22 29.81 -7.48
CA HIS A 269 15.25 29.52 -6.43
C HIS A 269 14.64 30.79 -5.83
N LEU A 270 15.50 31.74 -5.44
CA LEU A 270 15.10 33.05 -4.91
C LEU A 270 14.34 33.90 -5.93
N LEU A 271 14.69 33.85 -7.22
CA LEU A 271 13.96 34.53 -8.29
C LEU A 271 12.53 33.99 -8.40
N GLY A 272 12.38 32.67 -8.58
CA GLY A 272 11.09 32.02 -8.79
C GLY A 272 10.17 32.19 -7.59
N GLY A 273 10.71 32.11 -6.36
CA GLY A 273 9.97 32.37 -5.12
C GLY A 273 9.42 33.80 -5.05
N ILE A 274 10.25 34.80 -5.37
CA ILE A 274 9.82 36.21 -5.41
C ILE A 274 8.80 36.47 -6.53
N GLN A 275 8.96 35.84 -7.70
CA GLN A 275 8.03 35.98 -8.83
C GLN A 275 6.66 35.33 -8.54
N TRP A 276 6.65 34.12 -7.97
CA TRP A 276 5.41 33.44 -7.59
C TRP A 276 4.69 34.18 -6.45
N ALA A 277 5.41 34.57 -5.39
CA ALA A 277 4.82 35.38 -4.31
C ALA A 277 4.22 36.70 -4.87
N ALA A 278 4.91 37.36 -5.80
CA ALA A 278 4.41 38.56 -6.49
C ALA A 278 3.19 38.31 -7.39
N GLY A 279 2.86 37.05 -7.72
CA GLY A 279 1.73 36.68 -8.59
C GLY A 279 1.95 37.09 -10.05
N VAL A 280 3.20 37.01 -10.54
CA VAL A 280 3.57 37.31 -11.94
C VAL A 280 4.01 36.08 -12.75
N VAL A 281 4.02 34.92 -12.10
CA VAL A 281 4.13 33.58 -12.68
C VAL A 281 3.16 32.67 -11.93
N GLU A 282 2.57 31.70 -12.62
CA GLU A 282 1.76 30.65 -11.99
C GLU A 282 2.67 29.55 -11.43
N GLY A 283 2.16 28.84 -10.42
CA GLY A 283 2.83 27.70 -9.79
C GLY A 283 1.90 27.10 -8.74
N ASP A 284 1.82 25.78 -8.66
CA ASP A 284 0.92 25.09 -7.74
C ASP A 284 1.56 24.98 -6.35
N CYS A 285 0.90 25.51 -5.32
CA CYS A 285 1.34 25.44 -3.93
C CYS A 285 0.35 24.67 -3.04
N GLY A 286 -0.33 23.70 -3.64
CA GLY A 286 -1.28 22.81 -2.97
C GLY A 286 -0.95 21.32 -3.07
N ALA A 287 0.06 20.93 -3.86
CA ALA A 287 0.28 19.52 -4.22
C ALA A 287 0.54 18.58 -3.04
N THR A 288 1.29 19.01 -2.01
CA THR A 288 1.49 18.22 -0.77
C THR A 288 0.65 18.72 0.40
N VAL A 289 -0.53 19.31 0.15
CA VAL A 289 -1.47 19.77 1.18
C VAL A 289 -2.67 18.81 1.20
N THR A 290 -2.88 18.09 2.30
CA THR A 290 -3.88 17.00 2.37
C THR A 290 -5.31 17.52 2.23
N GLY A 291 -5.61 18.70 2.77
CA GLY A 291 -6.90 19.38 2.61
C GLY A 291 -7.25 19.78 1.18
N ASN A 292 -6.32 19.67 0.23
CA ASN A 292 -6.60 19.89 -1.19
C ASN A 292 -7.06 18.64 -1.94
N TYR A 293 -7.20 17.50 -1.26
CA TYR A 293 -7.68 16.25 -1.86
C TYR A 293 -8.99 15.78 -1.22
N GLU A 294 -9.77 15.04 -2.00
CA GLU A 294 -10.88 14.22 -1.52
C GLU A 294 -10.62 12.75 -1.89
N LYS A 295 -11.04 11.83 -1.02
CA LYS A 295 -11.29 10.42 -1.34
C LYS A 295 -12.80 10.26 -1.34
N VAL A 296 -13.38 9.96 -2.49
CA VAL A 296 -14.83 9.81 -2.65
C VAL A 296 -15.13 8.35 -2.92
N THR A 297 -15.86 7.73 -2.00
CA THR A 297 -16.42 6.38 -2.16
C THR A 297 -17.40 6.38 -3.33
N LEU A 298 -17.18 5.49 -4.29
CA LEU A 298 -18.01 5.29 -5.48
C LEU A 298 -18.94 4.08 -5.33
N ASN A 299 -18.47 3.05 -4.61
CA ASN A 299 -19.27 1.91 -4.20
C ASN A 299 -18.65 1.27 -2.94
N ASP A 300 -19.39 1.31 -1.83
CA ASP A 300 -19.13 0.69 -0.53
C ASP A 300 -19.77 -0.71 -0.38
N GLU A 301 -20.27 -1.29 -1.47
CA GLU A 301 -20.65 -2.70 -1.57
C GLU A 301 -19.99 -3.37 -2.79
N PRO A 302 -18.64 -3.40 -2.91
CA PRO A 302 -17.96 -3.97 -4.08
C PRO A 302 -17.99 -5.50 -4.15
N GLY A 303 -18.16 -6.17 -3.00
CA GLY A 303 -17.93 -7.60 -2.84
C GLY A 303 -16.55 -7.87 -2.24
N GLU A 304 -15.97 -9.03 -2.52
CA GLU A 304 -14.57 -9.41 -2.22
C GLU A 304 -13.68 -8.99 -3.40
N PRO A 305 -13.07 -7.79 -3.40
CA PRO A 305 -12.71 -7.10 -4.65
C PRO A 305 -11.27 -7.37 -5.09
N MET A 306 -11.03 -7.54 -6.39
CA MET A 306 -9.70 -7.93 -6.90
C MET A 306 -9.06 -6.87 -7.79
N SER A 307 -9.68 -6.50 -8.91
CA SER A 307 -9.10 -5.56 -9.87
C SER A 307 -10.16 -4.65 -10.49
N LEU A 308 -9.70 -3.55 -11.08
CA LEU A 308 -10.50 -2.55 -11.78
C LEU A 308 -9.86 -2.13 -13.11
N ALA A 309 -10.68 -1.52 -13.97
CA ALA A 309 -10.25 -0.85 -15.19
C ALA A 309 -11.18 0.34 -15.46
N VAL A 310 -10.61 1.53 -15.64
CA VAL A 310 -11.34 2.78 -15.90
C VAL A 310 -11.59 2.88 -17.41
N LEU A 311 -12.86 2.98 -17.79
CA LEU A 311 -13.25 3.11 -19.19
C LEU A 311 -12.96 4.54 -19.69
N PRO A 312 -12.76 4.74 -21.01
CA PRO A 312 -12.52 6.07 -21.60
C PRO A 312 -13.64 7.10 -21.40
N ASP A 313 -14.79 6.70 -20.86
CA ASP A 313 -15.93 7.56 -20.50
C ASP A 313 -16.10 7.78 -18.98
N GLY A 314 -15.14 7.31 -18.15
CA GLY A 314 -15.13 7.51 -16.69
C GLY A 314 -15.96 6.49 -15.89
N ARG A 315 -16.65 5.56 -16.56
CA ARG A 315 -17.20 4.35 -15.93
C ARG A 315 -16.06 3.43 -15.48
N VAL A 316 -16.29 2.58 -14.48
CA VAL A 316 -15.26 1.67 -13.95
C VAL A 316 -15.78 0.23 -13.97
N LEU A 317 -15.09 -0.64 -14.71
CA LEU A 317 -15.25 -2.09 -14.53
C LEU A 317 -14.47 -2.51 -13.29
N HIS A 318 -15.04 -3.34 -12.42
CA HIS A 318 -14.31 -4.01 -11.35
C HIS A 318 -14.87 -5.42 -11.12
N ASN A 319 -14.12 -6.28 -10.42
CA ASN A 319 -14.49 -7.68 -10.23
C ASN A 319 -14.26 -8.19 -8.81
N THR A 320 -15.02 -9.23 -8.44
CA THR A 320 -14.75 -10.03 -7.22
C THR A 320 -13.99 -11.31 -7.54
N ARG A 321 -13.28 -11.89 -6.55
CA ARG A 321 -12.61 -13.19 -6.72
C ARG A 321 -13.61 -14.31 -7.01
N GLY A 322 -14.77 -14.29 -6.33
CA GLY A 322 -15.93 -15.14 -6.63
C GLY A 322 -16.61 -14.93 -8.01
N GLY A 323 -16.00 -14.18 -8.94
CA GLY A 323 -16.40 -14.16 -10.34
C GLY A 323 -17.44 -13.12 -10.75
N GLN A 324 -17.93 -12.25 -9.85
CA GLN A 324 -18.79 -11.15 -10.26
C GLN A 324 -17.97 -10.11 -11.03
N VAL A 325 -18.52 -9.58 -12.12
CA VAL A 325 -18.04 -8.38 -12.79
C VAL A 325 -19.09 -7.30 -12.65
N ARG A 326 -18.67 -6.11 -12.22
CA ARG A 326 -19.49 -4.95 -11.93
C ARG A 326 -19.09 -3.77 -12.80
N LEU A 327 -20.03 -2.85 -13.03
CA LEU A 327 -19.80 -1.61 -13.78
C LEU A 327 -20.31 -0.43 -12.95
N TYR A 328 -19.40 0.37 -12.39
CA TYR A 328 -19.74 1.66 -11.80
C TYR A 328 -20.00 2.68 -12.91
N ASP A 329 -21.12 3.39 -12.81
CA ASP A 329 -21.48 4.51 -13.67
C ASP A 329 -21.54 5.84 -12.90
N PRO A 330 -20.73 6.86 -13.25
CA PRO A 330 -20.75 8.16 -12.57
C PRO A 330 -22.00 9.00 -12.84
N ALA A 331 -22.82 8.68 -13.85
CA ALA A 331 -24.05 9.43 -14.12
C ALA A 331 -25.17 9.07 -13.13
N SER A 332 -25.38 7.77 -12.86
CA SER A 332 -26.31 7.27 -11.85
C SER A 332 -25.70 7.21 -10.45
N GLY A 333 -24.40 6.91 -10.33
CA GLY A 333 -23.76 6.52 -9.07
C GLY A 333 -24.01 5.04 -8.69
N ALA A 334 -24.52 4.22 -9.61
CA ALA A 334 -24.79 2.81 -9.39
C ALA A 334 -23.58 1.93 -9.78
N SER A 335 -23.43 0.77 -9.12
CA SER A 335 -22.39 -0.23 -9.43
C SER A 335 -22.94 -1.68 -9.54
N PRO A 336 -23.94 -1.94 -10.39
CA PRO A 336 -24.56 -3.26 -10.54
C PRO A 336 -23.58 -4.34 -11.02
N VAL A 337 -23.89 -5.59 -10.67
CA VAL A 337 -23.28 -6.78 -11.29
C VAL A 337 -23.81 -6.93 -12.71
N ILE A 338 -22.92 -6.94 -13.70
CA ILE A 338 -23.26 -7.11 -15.13
C ILE A 338 -23.06 -8.55 -15.61
N ASN A 339 -22.18 -9.32 -14.94
CA ASN A 339 -21.94 -10.72 -15.22
C ASN A 339 -21.52 -11.46 -13.94
N THR A 340 -21.77 -12.77 -13.91
CA THR A 340 -21.07 -13.71 -13.02
C THR A 340 -20.35 -14.74 -13.89
N ILE A 341 -19.02 -14.80 -13.78
CA ILE A 341 -18.16 -15.75 -14.47
C ILE A 341 -18.04 -17.02 -13.62
N PRO A 342 -18.36 -18.22 -14.14
CA PRO A 342 -18.13 -19.46 -13.40
C PRO A 342 -16.63 -19.66 -13.15
N VAL A 343 -16.26 -19.80 -11.88
CA VAL A 343 -14.87 -20.00 -11.41
C VAL A 343 -14.77 -21.18 -10.44
N TYR A 344 -13.59 -21.75 -10.33
CA TYR A 344 -13.13 -22.51 -9.17
C TYR A 344 -12.52 -21.50 -8.19
N SER A 345 -12.91 -21.55 -6.91
CA SER A 345 -12.68 -20.47 -5.94
C SER A 345 -12.13 -20.96 -4.59
N HIS A 346 -11.29 -21.99 -4.61
CA HIS A 346 -10.64 -22.54 -3.41
C HIS A 346 -9.39 -21.72 -3.06
N ASP A 347 -9.17 -21.40 -1.79
CA ASP A 347 -8.03 -20.60 -1.33
C ASP A 347 -7.95 -19.23 -2.08
N GLU A 348 -6.83 -18.91 -2.72
CA GLU A 348 -6.67 -17.70 -3.56
C GLU A 348 -7.31 -17.79 -4.96
N ASP A 349 -7.73 -18.97 -5.44
CA ASP A 349 -8.18 -19.16 -6.82
C ASP A 349 -9.51 -18.41 -7.10
N GLY A 350 -9.77 -18.03 -8.36
CA GLY A 350 -10.97 -17.26 -8.72
C GLY A 350 -10.80 -16.39 -9.97
N LEU A 351 -11.59 -15.32 -10.10
CA LEU A 351 -11.42 -14.27 -11.11
C LEU A 351 -10.46 -13.20 -10.56
N GLN A 352 -9.24 -13.16 -11.10
CA GLN A 352 -8.16 -12.30 -10.58
C GLN A 352 -8.14 -10.91 -11.20
N THR A 353 -8.69 -10.74 -12.40
CA THR A 353 -8.58 -9.48 -13.15
C THR A 353 -9.70 -9.29 -14.17
N VAL A 354 -10.18 -8.05 -14.23
CA VAL A 354 -10.83 -7.44 -15.39
C VAL A 354 -9.94 -6.31 -15.91
N SER A 355 -9.65 -6.29 -17.22
CA SER A 355 -8.76 -5.30 -17.85
C SER A 355 -9.23 -4.96 -19.27
N ILE A 356 -8.89 -3.79 -19.81
CA ILE A 356 -9.35 -3.35 -21.14
C ILE A 356 -8.23 -3.30 -22.18
N ASP A 357 -8.59 -3.58 -23.43
CA ASP A 357 -7.70 -3.41 -24.58
C ASP A 357 -7.37 -1.92 -24.81
N PRO A 358 -6.14 -1.52 -25.21
CA PRO A 358 -5.82 -0.12 -25.47
C PRO A 358 -6.72 0.57 -26.51
N ASP A 359 -7.24 -0.20 -27.48
CA ASP A 359 -8.19 0.29 -28.49
C ASP A 359 -9.68 0.16 -28.05
N PHE A 360 -9.97 -0.05 -26.75
CA PHE A 360 -11.31 -0.38 -26.21
C PHE A 360 -12.42 0.54 -26.71
N ALA A 361 -12.19 1.85 -26.78
CA ALA A 361 -13.18 2.83 -27.27
C ALA A 361 -13.75 2.46 -28.67
N THR A 362 -12.95 1.78 -29.50
CA THR A 362 -13.36 1.28 -30.83
C THR A 362 -13.68 -0.21 -30.83
N ASN A 363 -12.94 -1.03 -30.07
CA ASN A 363 -12.97 -2.48 -30.22
C ASN A 363 -13.75 -3.22 -29.12
N ARG A 364 -13.98 -2.60 -27.96
CA ARG A 364 -14.72 -3.14 -26.81
C ARG A 364 -14.26 -4.52 -26.34
N TRP A 365 -12.97 -4.84 -26.42
CA TRP A 365 -12.39 -6.06 -25.82
C TRP A 365 -12.07 -5.85 -24.34
N VAL A 366 -12.58 -6.74 -23.49
CA VAL A 366 -12.24 -6.88 -22.08
C VAL A 366 -11.49 -8.19 -21.89
N TYR A 367 -10.35 -8.15 -21.20
CA TYR A 367 -9.54 -9.31 -20.83
C TYR A 367 -9.89 -9.77 -19.42
N LEU A 368 -9.91 -11.08 -19.25
CA LEU A 368 -10.17 -11.77 -17.98
C LEU A 368 -9.02 -12.75 -17.72
N TYR A 369 -8.52 -12.81 -16.49
CA TYR A 369 -7.66 -13.90 -16.02
C TYR A 369 -8.33 -14.58 -14.83
N TYR A 370 -8.64 -15.87 -14.99
CA TYR A 370 -9.53 -16.57 -14.07
C TYR A 370 -9.25 -18.07 -13.97
N SER A 371 -9.69 -18.65 -12.87
CA SER A 371 -9.56 -20.06 -12.55
C SER A 371 -10.83 -20.81 -12.99
N PRO A 372 -10.89 -21.46 -14.17
CA PRO A 372 -12.09 -22.15 -14.63
C PRO A 372 -12.44 -23.36 -13.75
N PRO A 373 -13.73 -23.71 -13.63
CA PRO A 373 -14.17 -25.02 -13.12
C PRO A 373 -13.61 -26.15 -13.99
N LEU A 374 -13.05 -27.17 -13.35
CA LEU A 374 -12.45 -28.35 -13.97
C LEU A 374 -12.89 -29.62 -13.22
N ASN A 375 -12.32 -30.77 -13.56
CA ASN A 375 -12.48 -32.01 -12.78
C ASN A 375 -11.54 -32.04 -11.54
N THR A 376 -10.91 -30.92 -11.20
CA THR A 376 -10.22 -30.72 -9.92
C THR A 376 -11.21 -30.99 -8.78
N PRO A 377 -10.82 -31.73 -7.73
CA PRO A 377 -11.66 -31.91 -6.55
C PRO A 377 -12.12 -30.58 -5.94
N VAL A 378 -13.37 -30.61 -5.50
CA VAL A 378 -13.99 -29.69 -4.54
C VAL A 378 -14.69 -30.57 -3.51
N ASP A 379 -14.90 -30.09 -2.30
CA ASP A 379 -15.60 -30.85 -1.27
C ASP A 379 -17.01 -31.24 -1.71
N ASN A 380 -17.33 -32.53 -1.59
CA ASN A 380 -18.56 -33.10 -2.09
C ASN A 380 -19.69 -32.98 -1.05
N PRO A 381 -20.79 -32.28 -1.34
CA PRO A 381 -21.89 -32.12 -0.38
C PRO A 381 -22.63 -33.40 -0.01
N ALA A 382 -22.40 -34.51 -0.71
CA ALA A 382 -22.89 -35.83 -0.33
C ALA A 382 -21.99 -36.60 0.66
N THR A 383 -20.79 -36.08 1.00
CA THR A 383 -19.87 -36.64 2.00
C THR A 383 -19.39 -35.61 3.06
N PRO A 384 -20.29 -34.87 3.76
CA PRO A 384 -19.89 -33.87 4.77
C PRO A 384 -18.90 -34.38 5.81
N GLY A 385 -17.83 -33.61 6.06
CA GLY A 385 -16.75 -33.99 6.97
C GLY A 385 -15.70 -34.93 6.38
N VAL A 386 -15.75 -35.21 5.07
CA VAL A 386 -14.61 -35.71 4.31
C VAL A 386 -14.10 -34.56 3.44
N ASN A 387 -12.92 -34.05 3.76
CA ASN A 387 -12.27 -33.06 2.90
C ASN A 387 -11.69 -33.77 1.68
N GLU A 388 -12.18 -33.42 0.50
CA GLU A 388 -11.75 -33.91 -0.81
C GLU A 388 -11.07 -32.82 -1.66
N GLY A 389 -11.34 -31.55 -1.34
CA GLY A 389 -10.82 -30.34 -1.98
C GLY A 389 -9.33 -30.04 -1.69
N ASP A 390 -8.82 -30.42 -0.52
CA ASP A 390 -7.42 -30.21 -0.17
C ASP A 390 -6.48 -31.25 -0.80
N ALA A 391 -5.38 -30.76 -1.37
CA ALA A 391 -4.24 -31.55 -1.79
C ALA A 391 -3.46 -32.01 -0.54
N PRO A 392 -3.22 -33.32 -0.36
CA PRO A 392 -2.59 -33.82 0.85
C PRO A 392 -1.14 -33.33 0.95
N ALA A 393 -0.79 -32.67 2.06
CA ALA A 393 0.54 -32.10 2.26
C ALA A 393 1.67 -33.14 2.12
N THR A 394 1.41 -34.41 2.48
CA THR A 394 2.32 -35.54 2.24
C THR A 394 1.61 -36.80 1.76
N SER A 395 2.31 -37.63 0.97
CA SER A 395 1.86 -38.94 0.50
C SER A 395 3.05 -39.82 0.11
N ALA A 396 2.93 -41.14 0.27
CA ALA A 396 3.90 -42.11 -0.26
C ALA A 396 3.60 -42.54 -1.71
N ASP A 397 2.42 -42.20 -2.23
CA ASP A 397 2.02 -42.37 -3.63
C ASP A 397 2.04 -40.97 -4.30
N PRO A 398 2.90 -40.73 -5.30
CA PRO A 398 3.01 -39.42 -5.95
C PRO A 398 1.82 -39.09 -6.86
N THR A 399 0.98 -40.07 -7.23
CA THR A 399 -0.15 -39.85 -8.15
C THR A 399 -1.36 -39.20 -7.48
N VAL A 400 -1.38 -39.10 -6.14
CA VAL A 400 -2.49 -38.45 -5.41
C VAL A 400 -2.67 -36.98 -5.76
N TRP A 401 -1.60 -36.33 -6.25
CA TRP A 401 -1.61 -34.93 -6.69
C TRP A 401 -2.04 -34.74 -8.14
N ASP A 402 -2.11 -35.80 -8.95
CA ASP A 402 -2.49 -35.70 -10.37
C ASP A 402 -3.94 -35.25 -10.56
N LYS A 403 -4.85 -35.59 -9.61
CA LYS A 403 -6.25 -35.11 -9.62
C LYS A 403 -6.37 -33.59 -9.41
N PHE A 404 -5.36 -32.96 -8.82
CA PHE A 404 -5.37 -31.54 -8.47
C PHE A 404 -4.77 -30.63 -9.55
N LYS A 405 -4.20 -31.18 -10.62
CA LYS A 405 -3.66 -30.39 -11.73
C LYS A 405 -4.77 -29.56 -12.37
N GLY A 406 -4.56 -28.24 -12.41
CA GLY A 406 -5.45 -27.25 -13.01
C GLY A 406 -4.71 -26.34 -13.97
N TYR A 407 -5.41 -25.32 -14.44
CA TYR A 407 -4.81 -24.17 -15.13
C TYR A 407 -5.68 -22.94 -14.91
N ASN A 408 -5.05 -21.77 -14.92
CA ASN A 408 -5.73 -20.49 -14.93
C ASN A 408 -5.63 -19.88 -16.35
N GLN A 409 -6.72 -19.25 -16.78
CA GLN A 409 -7.05 -19.00 -18.19
C GLN A 409 -7.04 -17.48 -18.45
N LEU A 410 -6.15 -17.04 -19.34
CA LEU A 410 -6.20 -15.70 -19.93
C LEU A 410 -7.12 -15.73 -21.15
N SER A 411 -8.22 -14.97 -21.09
CA SER A 411 -9.20 -14.84 -22.18
C SER A 411 -9.52 -13.38 -22.46
N ARG A 412 -10.23 -13.12 -23.58
CA ARG A 412 -10.94 -11.86 -23.78
C ARG A 412 -12.34 -12.06 -24.35
N VAL A 413 -13.24 -11.15 -24.02
CA VAL A 413 -14.66 -11.13 -24.37
C VAL A 413 -15.09 -9.71 -24.77
N LYS A 414 -16.20 -9.59 -25.51
CA LYS A 414 -16.76 -8.29 -25.90
C LYS A 414 -17.60 -7.69 -24.79
N PHE A 415 -17.34 -6.42 -24.48
CA PHE A 415 -18.30 -5.58 -23.77
C PHE A 415 -19.38 -5.08 -24.74
N VAL A 416 -20.63 -5.34 -24.40
CA VAL A 416 -21.84 -4.84 -25.07
C VAL A 416 -22.33 -3.64 -24.26
N ASP A 417 -22.42 -2.49 -24.92
CA ASP A 417 -22.83 -1.21 -24.33
C ASP A 417 -24.32 -0.94 -24.64
N GLY A 418 -25.04 -0.26 -23.75
CA GLY A 418 -26.46 0.06 -23.91
C GLY A 418 -27.25 0.06 -22.60
N GLU A 419 -28.57 -0.15 -22.69
CA GLU A 419 -29.52 -0.18 -21.56
C GLU A 419 -29.23 -1.33 -20.57
N ASN A 420 -28.72 -2.46 -21.06
CA ASN A 420 -28.32 -3.62 -20.26
C ASN A 420 -26.86 -3.97 -20.59
N PRO A 421 -25.87 -3.23 -20.06
CA PRO A 421 -24.46 -3.44 -20.38
C PRO A 421 -23.95 -4.77 -19.79
N HIS A 422 -23.18 -5.53 -20.57
CA HIS A 422 -22.69 -6.86 -20.17
C HIS A 422 -21.48 -7.31 -21.01
N LEU A 423 -20.78 -8.33 -20.54
CA LEU A 423 -19.79 -9.10 -21.31
C LEU A 423 -20.49 -10.23 -22.07
N ASP A 424 -20.37 -10.25 -23.39
CA ASP A 424 -20.86 -11.33 -24.24
C ASP A 424 -19.85 -12.49 -24.25
N MET A 425 -20.07 -13.45 -23.35
CA MET A 425 -19.25 -14.65 -23.21
C MET A 425 -19.27 -15.56 -24.45
N SER A 426 -20.22 -15.39 -25.39
CA SER A 426 -20.19 -16.15 -26.66
C SER A 426 -19.05 -15.71 -27.60
N THR A 427 -18.41 -14.57 -27.31
CA THR A 427 -17.27 -14.02 -28.06
C THR A 427 -15.90 -14.40 -27.48
N GLU A 428 -15.85 -15.30 -26.49
CA GLU A 428 -14.62 -15.64 -25.78
C GLU A 428 -13.49 -16.10 -26.72
N GLN A 429 -12.33 -15.48 -26.57
CA GLN A 429 -11.08 -15.91 -27.17
C GLN A 429 -10.10 -16.31 -26.07
N GLN A 430 -9.85 -17.61 -25.91
CA GLN A 430 -8.81 -18.16 -25.03
C GLN A 430 -7.43 -17.89 -25.64
N ILE A 431 -6.56 -17.24 -24.88
CA ILE A 431 -5.26 -16.72 -25.36
C ILE A 431 -4.10 -17.57 -24.83
N LEU A 432 -4.05 -17.76 -23.51
CA LEU A 432 -2.95 -18.44 -22.81
C LEU A 432 -3.49 -19.19 -21.59
N ARG A 433 -2.84 -20.29 -21.22
CA ARG A 433 -3.08 -21.04 -19.98
C ARG A 433 -1.80 -21.08 -19.17
N VAL A 434 -1.93 -20.94 -17.86
CA VAL A 434 -0.86 -21.10 -16.86
C VAL A 434 -1.28 -22.29 -16.01
N ASP A 435 -0.55 -23.40 -16.13
CA ASP A 435 -0.86 -24.64 -15.37
C ASP A 435 -0.55 -24.43 -13.88
N VAL A 436 -1.39 -24.99 -12.99
CA VAL A 436 -1.34 -24.80 -11.52
C VAL A 436 -1.58 -26.11 -10.74
N ASP A 437 -1.10 -26.15 -9.50
CA ASP A 437 -1.26 -27.24 -8.53
C ASP A 437 -2.35 -26.88 -7.49
N ARG A 438 -3.63 -27.09 -7.82
CA ARG A 438 -4.79 -26.63 -6.99
C ARG A 438 -5.00 -27.44 -5.70
N GLY A 439 -5.97 -27.00 -4.88
CA GLY A 439 -6.29 -27.60 -3.59
C GLY A 439 -5.26 -27.29 -2.51
N ILE A 440 -4.42 -26.27 -2.73
CA ILE A 440 -3.49 -25.76 -1.73
C ILE A 440 -3.20 -24.29 -2.06
N CYS A 441 -3.24 -23.44 -1.03
CA CYS A 441 -2.70 -22.08 -1.07
C CYS A 441 -1.19 -22.11 -1.44
N CYS A 442 -0.56 -21.09 -2.01
CA CYS A 442 -0.96 -19.69 -2.20
C CYS A 442 -0.36 -19.10 -3.50
N HIS A 443 -0.50 -17.78 -3.68
CA HIS A 443 0.14 -16.93 -4.68
C HIS A 443 -0.33 -17.15 -6.13
N VAL A 444 -1.52 -16.63 -6.47
CA VAL A 444 -2.03 -16.64 -7.86
C VAL A 444 -1.61 -15.38 -8.65
N ALA A 445 -1.62 -14.21 -8.00
CA ALA A 445 -1.51 -12.88 -8.64
C ALA A 445 -2.50 -12.69 -9.82
N GLY A 446 -2.04 -12.44 -11.05
CA GLY A 446 -2.90 -12.51 -12.25
C GLY A 446 -3.21 -11.21 -13.01
N LYS A 447 -2.67 -10.06 -12.59
CA LYS A 447 -2.94 -8.76 -13.23
C LYS A 447 -2.54 -8.74 -14.72
N VAL A 448 -3.34 -8.03 -15.55
CA VAL A 448 -3.15 -7.88 -17.00
C VAL A 448 -3.11 -6.39 -17.39
N LYS A 449 -2.03 -5.95 -18.05
CA LYS A 449 -1.82 -4.58 -18.53
C LYS A 449 -1.13 -4.55 -19.91
N PHE A 450 -1.04 -3.38 -20.54
CA PHE A 450 -0.54 -3.23 -21.92
C PHE A 450 0.44 -2.05 -22.08
N ASP A 451 1.51 -2.24 -22.86
CA ASP A 451 2.37 -1.11 -23.27
C ASP A 451 1.78 -0.32 -24.46
N GLY A 452 2.36 0.85 -24.74
CA GLY A 452 1.96 1.71 -25.87
C GLY A 452 2.25 1.15 -27.27
N LYS A 453 2.76 -0.09 -27.36
CA LYS A 453 2.92 -0.87 -28.61
C LYS A 453 1.88 -1.99 -28.71
N GLY A 454 1.03 -2.12 -27.68
CA GLY A 454 -0.03 -3.11 -27.51
C GLY A 454 0.47 -4.51 -27.11
N ASN A 455 1.68 -4.63 -26.56
CA ASN A 455 2.12 -5.88 -25.94
C ASN A 455 1.33 -6.07 -24.64
N LEU A 456 0.74 -7.25 -24.46
CA LEU A 456 0.07 -7.68 -23.23
C LEU A 456 1.13 -8.19 -22.25
N TYR A 457 1.05 -7.70 -21.02
CA TYR A 457 1.81 -8.18 -19.88
C TYR A 457 0.84 -8.88 -18.90
N LEU A 458 1.16 -10.10 -18.48
CA LEU A 458 0.42 -10.88 -17.48
C LEU A 458 1.39 -11.29 -16.37
N ILE A 459 1.08 -10.98 -15.11
CA ILE A 459 1.91 -11.35 -13.96
C ILE A 459 1.33 -12.57 -13.23
N THR A 460 2.19 -13.47 -12.76
CA THR A 460 1.80 -14.74 -12.13
C THR A 460 2.55 -14.96 -10.82
N GLY A 461 1.82 -15.40 -9.79
CA GLY A 461 2.44 -15.89 -8.55
C GLY A 461 3.04 -17.29 -8.73
N ASP A 462 3.80 -17.74 -7.74
CA ASP A 462 4.58 -18.97 -7.79
C ASP A 462 3.82 -20.25 -7.41
N ASP A 463 2.52 -20.15 -7.09
CA ASP A 463 1.63 -21.29 -6.84
C ASP A 463 2.14 -22.18 -5.69
N THR A 464 2.74 -21.59 -4.65
CA THR A 464 3.47 -22.31 -3.59
C THR A 464 2.99 -21.86 -2.22
N ASN A 465 2.78 -22.83 -1.32
CA ASN A 465 2.30 -22.59 0.03
C ASN A 465 3.24 -21.65 0.82
N ALA A 466 2.66 -20.73 1.60
CA ALA A 466 3.39 -19.88 2.51
C ALA A 466 3.94 -20.68 3.73
N GLY A 467 3.18 -21.66 4.20
CA GLY A 467 3.51 -22.53 5.34
C GLY A 467 4.53 -23.64 5.05
N GLY A 468 4.92 -24.36 6.09
CA GLY A 468 5.80 -25.54 6.01
C GLY A 468 7.28 -25.23 5.72
N SER A 469 7.67 -23.97 5.82
CA SER A 469 9.00 -23.44 5.47
C SER A 469 9.75 -22.79 6.65
N ASP A 470 9.17 -22.78 7.85
CA ASP A 470 9.59 -22.00 9.02
C ASP A 470 9.68 -20.47 8.75
N GLY A 471 8.88 -19.95 7.80
CA GLY A 471 8.93 -18.56 7.34
C GLY A 471 10.10 -18.21 6.42
N PHE A 472 10.82 -19.20 5.90
CA PHE A 472 11.95 -19.03 4.95
C PHE A 472 11.62 -19.64 3.58
N THR A 473 12.62 -19.86 2.72
CA THR A 473 12.38 -20.30 1.33
C THR A 473 11.80 -21.74 1.25
N PRO A 474 10.69 -21.97 0.53
CA PRO A 474 10.06 -23.28 0.37
C PRO A 474 10.74 -24.06 -0.77
N ILE A 475 11.71 -24.89 -0.41
CA ILE A 475 12.52 -25.73 -1.31
C ILE A 475 12.44 -27.22 -0.91
N ASN A 476 11.25 -27.70 -0.54
CA ASN A 476 11.08 -29.05 -0.01
C ASN A 476 10.95 -30.10 -1.14
N GLU A 477 12.10 -30.62 -1.54
CA GLU A 477 12.28 -31.64 -2.58
C GLU A 477 11.90 -33.07 -2.16
N SER A 478 11.41 -33.28 -0.93
CA SER A 478 11.11 -34.62 -0.43
C SER A 478 10.14 -35.36 -1.36
N PRO A 479 10.43 -36.62 -1.77
CA PRO A 479 9.59 -37.37 -2.70
C PRO A 479 8.21 -37.71 -2.13
N THR A 480 7.98 -37.47 -0.83
CA THR A 480 6.69 -37.64 -0.17
C THR A 480 5.99 -36.33 0.20
N GLN A 481 6.55 -35.16 -0.13
CA GLN A 481 5.90 -33.85 0.07
C GLN A 481 5.08 -33.48 -1.17
N GLY A 482 3.97 -32.77 -1.00
CA GLY A 482 3.20 -32.20 -2.11
C GLY A 482 4.01 -31.24 -2.99
N PRO A 483 3.60 -31.03 -4.25
CA PRO A 483 4.30 -30.14 -5.18
C PRO A 483 4.33 -28.68 -4.69
N GLY A 484 3.25 -28.21 -4.05
CA GLY A 484 3.08 -26.85 -3.53
C GLY A 484 4.03 -26.43 -2.40
N TYR A 485 5.03 -27.23 -2.01
CA TYR A 485 6.07 -26.88 -1.03
C TYR A 485 7.47 -26.69 -1.65
N ASP A 486 7.55 -26.63 -2.99
CA ASP A 486 8.80 -26.40 -3.74
C ASP A 486 8.61 -25.31 -4.81
N ALA A 487 9.01 -24.07 -4.51
CA ALA A 487 8.98 -22.95 -5.44
C ALA A 487 10.03 -23.07 -6.57
N GLN A 488 10.95 -24.03 -6.48
CA GLN A 488 11.94 -24.29 -7.53
C GLN A 488 11.28 -24.85 -8.80
N ARG A 489 10.16 -25.58 -8.65
CA ARG A 489 9.37 -26.14 -9.76
C ARG A 489 8.71 -25.06 -10.63
N SER A 490 8.43 -23.89 -10.04
CA SER A 490 7.62 -22.80 -10.60
C SER A 490 8.49 -21.56 -10.83
N ALA A 491 8.66 -20.68 -9.84
CA ALA A 491 9.37 -19.40 -9.96
C ALA A 491 10.79 -19.56 -10.54
N GLY A 492 11.56 -20.50 -9.96
CA GLY A 492 12.93 -20.82 -10.37
C GLY A 492 13.06 -21.64 -11.65
N ASN A 493 11.97 -22.18 -12.20
CA ASN A 493 11.98 -23.00 -13.40
C ASN A 493 11.84 -22.14 -14.66
N THR A 494 12.76 -22.30 -15.62
CA THR A 494 12.74 -21.56 -16.89
C THR A 494 11.68 -22.05 -17.87
N ASN A 495 11.13 -23.26 -17.65
CA ASN A 495 10.13 -23.90 -18.52
C ASN A 495 8.71 -23.85 -17.93
N ASP A 496 8.50 -23.05 -16.88
CA ASP A 496 7.21 -22.85 -16.19
C ASP A 496 6.75 -21.39 -16.31
N LEU A 497 5.44 -21.16 -16.30
CA LEU A 497 4.83 -19.83 -16.43
C LEU A 497 4.50 -19.17 -15.08
N ARG A 498 4.63 -19.87 -13.95
CA ARG A 498 4.35 -19.40 -12.59
C ARG A 498 5.56 -18.68 -11.98
N GLY A 499 5.32 -17.66 -11.15
CA GLY A 499 6.35 -16.80 -10.54
C GLY A 499 7.08 -15.93 -11.57
N LYS A 500 6.33 -15.42 -12.57
CA LYS A 500 6.85 -14.72 -13.76
C LYS A 500 6.12 -13.40 -14.02
N LEU A 501 6.75 -12.54 -14.83
CA LEU A 501 6.02 -11.55 -15.64
C LEU A 501 6.14 -12.00 -17.11
N LEU A 502 5.00 -12.33 -17.71
CA LEU A 502 4.88 -12.81 -19.07
C LEU A 502 4.58 -11.65 -20.01
N ARG A 503 5.12 -11.68 -21.23
CA ARG A 503 4.87 -10.65 -22.25
C ARG A 503 4.62 -11.27 -23.62
N ILE A 504 3.43 -11.01 -24.17
CA ILE A 504 2.95 -11.53 -25.47
C ILE A 504 2.32 -10.41 -26.30
N ARG A 505 2.14 -10.62 -27.62
CA ARG A 505 1.35 -9.72 -28.47
C ARG A 505 0.19 -10.49 -29.10
N VAL A 506 -1.04 -10.20 -28.62
CA VAL A 506 -2.27 -10.91 -29.02
C VAL A 506 -2.74 -10.46 -30.41
N ARG A 507 -3.08 -11.42 -31.28
CA ARG A 507 -3.62 -11.19 -32.63
C ARG A 507 -5.15 -11.03 -32.60
N PRO A 508 -5.80 -10.53 -33.67
CA PRO A 508 -7.27 -10.42 -33.74
C PRO A 508 -8.07 -11.73 -33.56
N ASN A 509 -7.44 -12.89 -33.71
CA ASN A 509 -8.06 -14.22 -33.58
C ASN A 509 -7.75 -14.93 -32.24
N GLY A 510 -7.27 -14.23 -31.22
CA GLY A 510 -6.97 -14.79 -29.89
C GLY A 510 -5.58 -15.41 -29.75
N THR A 511 -5.02 -15.97 -30.82
CA THR A 511 -3.62 -16.46 -30.82
C THR A 511 -2.63 -15.31 -30.59
N TYR A 512 -1.42 -15.59 -30.10
CA TYR A 512 -0.40 -14.55 -29.83
C TYR A 512 0.94 -14.78 -30.56
N THR A 513 1.81 -13.77 -30.49
CA THR A 513 3.22 -13.77 -30.88
C THR A 513 4.10 -13.44 -29.68
N ILE A 514 5.36 -13.91 -29.69
CA ILE A 514 6.40 -13.51 -28.74
C ILE A 514 7.06 -12.19 -29.20
N PRO A 515 7.06 -11.12 -28.38
CA PRO A 515 7.81 -9.89 -28.67
C PRO A 515 9.33 -10.09 -28.51
N ALA A 516 10.10 -9.33 -29.28
CA ALA A 516 11.56 -9.36 -29.17
C ALA A 516 12.04 -8.82 -27.81
N GLY A 517 13.08 -9.43 -27.24
CA GLY A 517 13.65 -9.02 -25.95
C GLY A 517 12.94 -9.59 -24.72
N ASN A 518 12.18 -10.69 -24.87
CA ASN A 518 11.85 -11.59 -23.76
C ASN A 518 13.10 -12.36 -23.28
N LEU A 519 13.09 -12.89 -22.05
CA LEU A 519 14.26 -13.47 -21.38
C LEU A 519 14.85 -14.68 -22.11
N PHE A 520 13.97 -15.48 -22.71
CA PHE A 520 14.33 -16.67 -23.48
C PHE A 520 13.77 -16.53 -24.90
N PRO A 521 14.55 -16.05 -25.89
CA PRO A 521 14.06 -15.94 -27.26
C PRO A 521 13.76 -17.33 -27.84
N GLU A 522 12.57 -17.54 -28.39
CA GLU A 522 12.11 -18.81 -29.00
C GLU A 522 13.15 -19.41 -29.97
N ALA A 523 13.81 -18.57 -30.77
CA ALA A 523 14.87 -18.97 -31.71
C ALA A 523 16.21 -19.39 -31.04
N GLN A 524 16.28 -19.42 -29.71
CA GLN A 524 17.41 -19.86 -28.88
C GLN A 524 17.03 -20.97 -27.90
N ASP A 525 15.79 -21.45 -27.93
CA ASP A 525 15.46 -22.75 -27.35
C ASP A 525 15.75 -23.84 -28.37
N HIS A 526 16.64 -24.75 -28.01
CA HIS A 526 17.06 -25.90 -28.83
C HIS A 526 17.00 -27.21 -28.01
N ASP A 527 16.54 -27.10 -26.76
CA ASP A 527 16.55 -28.13 -25.72
C ASP A 527 15.14 -28.36 -25.10
N ASP A 528 14.14 -27.60 -25.56
CA ASP A 528 12.76 -27.53 -25.07
C ASP A 528 12.72 -27.22 -23.56
N LYS A 529 13.57 -26.27 -23.12
CA LYS A 529 13.84 -25.96 -21.71
C LYS A 529 13.42 -24.56 -21.23
N THR A 530 12.79 -23.76 -22.08
CA THR A 530 12.42 -22.39 -21.76
C THR A 530 11.05 -22.00 -22.29
N ARG A 531 10.35 -21.12 -21.56
CA ARG A 531 9.11 -20.50 -22.03
C ARG A 531 9.39 -19.12 -22.63
N PRO A 532 9.21 -18.93 -23.96
CA PRO A 532 9.54 -17.67 -24.60
C PRO A 532 8.58 -16.52 -24.25
N GLU A 533 7.46 -16.81 -23.59
CA GLU A 533 6.57 -15.82 -22.99
C GLU A 533 7.21 -15.05 -21.83
N ILE A 534 8.23 -15.61 -21.16
CA ILE A 534 8.85 -15.02 -19.96
C ILE A 534 9.59 -13.72 -20.32
N PHE A 535 9.16 -12.61 -19.72
CA PHE A 535 9.93 -11.37 -19.69
C PHE A 535 10.75 -11.28 -18.38
N LEU A 536 10.12 -11.48 -17.22
CA LEU A 536 10.81 -11.60 -15.93
C LEU A 536 10.54 -12.96 -15.29
N MET A 537 11.51 -13.49 -14.53
CA MET A 537 11.35 -14.69 -13.69
C MET A 537 11.85 -14.47 -12.26
N GLY A 538 11.56 -15.40 -11.36
CA GLY A 538 12.05 -15.36 -9.98
C GLY A 538 11.30 -14.36 -9.10
N LEU A 539 9.97 -14.37 -9.19
CA LEU A 539 9.02 -13.64 -8.34
C LEU A 539 8.24 -14.64 -7.46
N ARG A 540 7.80 -14.25 -6.25
CA ARG A 540 6.98 -15.09 -5.35
C ARG A 540 5.49 -14.80 -5.55
N ASN A 541 5.03 -13.67 -5.03
CA ASN A 541 3.65 -13.24 -5.10
C ASN A 541 3.56 -11.77 -5.54
N PRO A 542 3.89 -11.47 -6.80
CA PRO A 542 3.87 -10.12 -7.36
C PRO A 542 2.44 -9.69 -7.70
N PHE A 543 1.61 -9.51 -6.66
CA PHE A 543 0.14 -9.43 -6.78
C PHE A 543 -0.33 -8.33 -7.75
N ARG A 544 0.34 -7.17 -7.75
CA ARG A 544 0.04 -6.01 -8.60
C ARG A 544 1.31 -5.39 -9.19
N PHE A 545 1.20 -4.92 -10.43
CA PHE A 545 2.22 -4.20 -11.19
C PHE A 545 1.55 -3.18 -12.12
N ASP A 546 2.31 -2.33 -12.81
CA ASP A 546 1.83 -1.68 -14.04
C ASP A 546 2.95 -1.53 -15.09
N VAL A 547 2.62 -1.04 -16.29
CA VAL A 547 3.54 -0.82 -17.42
C VAL A 547 3.27 0.50 -18.14
N ASP A 548 4.30 1.30 -18.40
CA ASP A 548 4.17 2.57 -19.11
C ASP A 548 4.00 2.40 -20.64
N ALA A 549 3.66 3.49 -21.32
CA ALA A 549 3.57 3.53 -22.78
C ALA A 549 4.90 3.18 -23.49
N SER A 550 6.05 3.33 -22.82
CA SER A 550 7.37 2.95 -23.33
C SER A 550 7.67 1.45 -23.20
N GLY A 551 6.89 0.71 -22.40
CA GLY A 551 7.07 -0.72 -22.10
C GLY A 551 7.94 -1.02 -20.88
N ARG A 552 8.20 -0.03 -20.03
CA ARG A 552 8.84 -0.20 -18.72
C ARG A 552 7.80 -0.65 -17.71
N VAL A 553 8.11 -1.71 -16.98
CA VAL A 553 7.24 -2.29 -15.95
C VAL A 553 7.64 -1.80 -14.56
N TYR A 554 6.67 -1.67 -13.68
CA TYR A 554 6.82 -1.31 -12.27
C TYR A 554 6.23 -2.42 -11.43
N VAL A 555 7.11 -3.24 -10.82
CA VAL A 555 6.72 -4.50 -10.17
C VAL A 555 7.00 -4.40 -8.69
N ALA A 556 6.00 -4.82 -7.90
CA ALA A 556 6.15 -5.14 -6.48
C ALA A 556 6.11 -6.65 -6.28
N ASP A 557 6.81 -7.15 -5.26
CA ASP A 557 6.90 -8.58 -4.91
C ASP A 557 7.44 -8.70 -3.46
N TYR A 558 7.26 -9.84 -2.79
CA TYR A 558 7.74 -10.04 -1.41
C TYR A 558 8.24 -11.45 -1.14
N SER A 559 9.04 -11.62 -0.10
CA SER A 559 9.59 -12.90 0.36
C SER A 559 8.81 -13.42 1.59
N PRO A 560 9.13 -14.62 2.13
CA PRO A 560 8.33 -15.33 3.11
C PRO A 560 8.50 -14.77 4.52
N ASP A 561 7.63 -15.20 5.41
CA ASP A 561 7.02 -14.30 6.40
C ASP A 561 7.75 -14.31 7.76
N SER A 562 9.03 -14.70 7.80
CA SER A 562 9.87 -14.67 9.00
C SER A 562 10.23 -13.23 9.42
N ARG A 563 9.90 -12.83 10.65
CA ARG A 563 10.26 -11.50 11.19
C ARG A 563 11.76 -11.30 11.50
N THR A 564 12.62 -12.33 11.40
CA THR A 564 14.05 -12.22 11.73
C THR A 564 14.96 -13.03 10.81
N ALA A 565 16.15 -12.48 10.53
CA ALA A 565 17.15 -13.14 9.72
C ALA A 565 17.85 -14.28 10.50
N ASN A 566 18.15 -15.38 9.84
CA ASN A 566 18.68 -16.60 10.46
C ASN A 566 19.92 -17.10 9.69
N PRO A 567 21.12 -17.17 10.32
CA PRO A 567 22.34 -17.67 9.69
C PRO A 567 22.25 -19.07 9.05
N ALA A 568 21.30 -19.89 9.48
CA ALA A 568 21.07 -21.23 8.96
C ALA A 568 20.06 -21.29 7.81
N ARG A 569 19.34 -20.20 7.48
CA ARG A 569 18.21 -20.21 6.52
C ARG A 569 18.17 -19.03 5.54
N GLY A 570 18.49 -17.80 5.96
CA GLY A 570 18.45 -16.63 5.08
C GLY A 570 18.04 -15.32 5.75
N PRO A 571 17.73 -14.27 4.96
CA PRO A 571 17.25 -12.98 5.46
C PRO A 571 15.82 -13.06 6.02
N GLU A 572 15.42 -12.01 6.76
CA GLU A 572 14.02 -11.78 7.18
C GLU A 572 13.09 -11.48 6.00
N GLY A 573 11.79 -11.61 6.22
CA GLY A 573 10.74 -11.34 5.23
C GLY A 573 10.75 -9.90 4.77
N THR A 574 10.79 -9.73 3.45
CA THR A 574 11.16 -8.48 2.80
C THR A 574 10.20 -8.19 1.63
N GLY A 575 9.67 -6.97 1.56
CA GLY A 575 8.92 -6.45 0.41
C GLY A 575 9.84 -5.62 -0.50
N ARG A 576 9.68 -5.74 -1.83
CA ARG A 576 10.49 -5.04 -2.83
C ARG A 576 9.65 -4.36 -3.88
N TRP A 577 10.25 -3.33 -4.49
CA TRP A 577 9.78 -2.69 -5.71
C TRP A 577 10.95 -2.41 -6.64
N PHE A 578 10.71 -2.51 -7.95
CA PHE A 578 11.65 -2.13 -9.00
C PHE A 578 10.94 -1.72 -10.29
N ALA A 579 11.57 -0.84 -11.05
CA ALA A 579 11.23 -0.58 -12.44
C ALA A 579 12.25 -1.23 -13.39
N THR A 580 11.82 -1.73 -14.55
CA THR A 580 12.72 -2.24 -15.61
C THR A 580 12.10 -2.18 -17.01
N ASP A 581 12.92 -1.90 -18.02
CA ASP A 581 12.61 -2.06 -19.46
C ASP A 581 13.31 -3.29 -20.08
N LYS A 582 13.99 -4.10 -19.25
CA LYS A 582 14.78 -5.28 -19.64
C LYS A 582 14.28 -6.55 -18.97
N ALA A 583 14.40 -7.65 -19.71
CA ALA A 583 14.18 -8.99 -19.19
C ALA A 583 15.23 -9.38 -18.14
N GLY A 584 14.85 -10.16 -17.12
CA GLY A 584 15.77 -10.52 -16.03
C GLY A 584 15.24 -11.60 -15.07
N ASN A 585 16.14 -12.09 -14.22
CA ASN A 585 15.83 -13.01 -13.11
C ASN A 585 15.90 -12.22 -11.79
N TYR A 586 14.84 -12.27 -10.99
CA TYR A 586 14.75 -11.63 -9.67
C TYR A 586 14.92 -12.63 -8.51
N GLY A 587 15.36 -13.86 -8.81
CA GLY A 587 16.10 -14.72 -7.90
C GLY A 587 15.33 -15.63 -6.98
N TRP A 588 14.03 -15.41 -6.75
CA TRP A 588 13.21 -16.32 -5.96
C TRP A 588 13.14 -17.72 -6.62
N PRO A 589 13.30 -18.84 -5.89
CA PRO A 589 13.39 -18.98 -4.42
C PRO A 589 14.80 -18.88 -3.80
N TYR A 590 15.85 -18.72 -4.60
CA TYR A 590 17.26 -18.83 -4.17
C TYR A 590 17.83 -17.57 -3.51
N CYS A 591 17.48 -16.40 -4.03
CA CYS A 591 18.03 -15.11 -3.60
C CYS A 591 16.98 -14.00 -3.70
N TYR A 592 17.08 -13.02 -2.81
CA TYR A 592 16.24 -11.83 -2.84
C TYR A 592 16.85 -10.67 -3.66
N SER A 593 18.19 -10.60 -3.66
CA SER A 593 19.02 -9.73 -4.50
C SER A 593 20.36 -10.44 -4.77
N PRO A 594 21.25 -9.90 -5.63
CA PRO A 594 22.58 -10.47 -5.88
C PRO A 594 23.46 -10.61 -4.63
N ALA A 595 23.18 -9.83 -3.58
CA ALA A 595 23.89 -9.86 -2.30
C ALA A 595 23.15 -10.63 -1.20
N LEU A 596 21.85 -10.94 -1.36
CA LEU A 596 20.98 -11.55 -0.35
C LEU A 596 20.54 -12.97 -0.74
N PRO A 597 21.41 -13.99 -0.60
CA PRO A 597 21.06 -15.38 -0.79
C PRO A 597 20.26 -15.94 0.41
N TYR A 598 19.33 -16.85 0.13
CA TYR A 598 18.90 -17.84 1.10
C TYR A 598 19.99 -18.91 1.29
N VAL A 599 19.89 -19.67 2.37
CA VAL A 599 20.78 -20.82 2.66
C VAL A 599 20.06 -22.08 2.21
N ASP A 600 20.73 -22.86 1.37
CA ASP A 600 20.35 -24.22 0.98
C ASP A 600 20.02 -25.06 2.23
N TYR A 601 18.89 -25.78 2.22
CA TYR A 601 18.34 -26.45 3.40
C TYR A 601 17.60 -27.72 3.03
N ASP A 602 18.17 -28.86 3.42
CA ASP A 602 17.58 -30.18 3.26
C ASP A 602 16.47 -30.39 4.30
N PHE A 603 15.22 -30.32 3.85
CA PHE A 603 14.03 -30.53 4.69
C PHE A 603 13.90 -31.95 5.25
N ALA A 604 14.52 -32.97 4.62
CA ALA A 604 14.44 -34.36 5.03
C ALA A 604 15.46 -34.70 6.13
N THR A 605 16.67 -34.13 6.08
CA THR A 605 17.67 -34.26 7.17
C THR A 605 17.62 -33.12 8.19
N ARG A 606 16.93 -32.02 7.87
CA ARG A 606 16.91 -30.74 8.62
C ARG A 606 18.32 -30.17 8.81
N THR A 607 19.10 -30.12 7.73
CA THR A 607 20.47 -29.58 7.73
C THR A 607 20.67 -28.49 6.68
N SER A 608 21.43 -27.45 7.04
CA SER A 608 21.73 -26.32 6.17
C SER A 608 23.05 -26.53 5.43
N GLY A 609 23.04 -26.29 4.12
CA GLY A 609 24.18 -26.39 3.22
C GLY A 609 24.99 -25.10 3.15
N LYS A 610 24.86 -24.36 2.04
CA LYS A 610 25.56 -23.09 1.79
C LYS A 610 24.59 -22.01 1.32
N PRO A 611 24.94 -20.71 1.46
CA PRO A 611 24.25 -19.64 0.74
C PRO A 611 24.27 -19.88 -0.77
N PHE A 612 23.14 -19.65 -1.45
CA PHE A 612 23.03 -19.82 -2.90
C PHE A 612 23.92 -18.83 -3.69
N ASN A 613 24.34 -19.23 -4.89
CA ASN A 613 25.13 -18.39 -5.79
C ASN A 613 24.23 -17.49 -6.65
N CYS A 614 23.90 -16.29 -6.17
CA CYS A 614 23.03 -15.36 -6.90
C CYS A 614 23.59 -14.89 -8.26
N GLY A 615 24.90 -15.03 -8.51
CA GLY A 615 25.51 -14.73 -9.81
C GLY A 615 25.27 -15.80 -10.89
N ALA A 616 24.90 -17.02 -10.50
CA ALA A 616 24.41 -18.09 -11.38
C ALA A 616 23.71 -19.14 -10.50
N PRO A 617 22.43 -18.93 -10.15
CA PRO A 617 21.69 -19.87 -9.30
C PRO A 617 21.57 -21.23 -9.97
N VAL A 618 21.53 -22.29 -9.17
CA VAL A 618 21.34 -23.66 -9.62
C VAL A 618 19.94 -24.10 -9.20
N ASN A 619 19.22 -24.72 -10.12
CA ASN A 619 17.94 -25.37 -9.89
C ASN A 619 18.08 -26.85 -10.22
N ASP A 620 18.49 -27.62 -9.21
CA ASP A 620 18.67 -29.07 -9.25
C ASP A 620 17.48 -29.85 -8.66
N SER A 621 16.39 -29.17 -8.31
CA SER A 621 15.13 -29.80 -7.87
C SER A 621 14.69 -30.93 -8.81
N PRO A 622 14.23 -32.08 -8.28
CA PRO A 622 13.69 -33.18 -9.06
C PRO A 622 12.41 -32.80 -9.84
N ARG A 623 11.86 -31.61 -9.60
CA ARG A 623 10.68 -31.04 -10.27
C ARG A 623 11.03 -30.04 -11.38
N ASN A 624 12.32 -29.70 -11.58
CA ASN A 624 12.75 -28.74 -12.60
C ASN A 624 12.62 -29.32 -14.03
N THR A 625 11.68 -28.79 -14.81
CA THR A 625 11.51 -29.15 -16.23
C THR A 625 12.37 -28.30 -17.18
N GLY A 626 12.99 -27.21 -16.71
CA GLY A 626 13.77 -26.26 -17.48
C GLY A 626 15.29 -26.45 -17.44
N ARG A 627 16.03 -25.34 -17.41
CA ARG A 627 17.50 -25.29 -17.36
C ARG A 627 17.97 -25.31 -15.90
N THR A 628 19.07 -26.04 -15.66
CA THR A 628 19.65 -26.22 -14.32
C THR A 628 20.46 -25.02 -13.83
N VAL A 629 21.03 -24.21 -14.74
CA VAL A 629 21.75 -22.97 -14.38
C VAL A 629 20.93 -21.78 -14.83
N LEU A 630 20.55 -20.92 -13.89
CA LEU A 630 19.66 -19.79 -14.11
C LEU A 630 20.43 -18.51 -14.48
N PRO A 631 19.79 -17.51 -15.12
CA PRO A 631 20.38 -16.19 -15.32
C PRO A 631 20.77 -15.52 -14.00
N PRO A 632 21.78 -14.63 -13.99
CA PRO A 632 22.17 -13.88 -12.79
C PRO A 632 21.00 -13.07 -12.23
N VAL A 633 20.90 -13.04 -10.90
CA VAL A 633 19.89 -12.26 -10.17
C VAL A 633 20.10 -10.76 -10.43
N GLN A 634 19.02 -10.00 -10.47
CA GLN A 634 19.01 -8.54 -10.60
C GLN A 634 18.70 -7.87 -9.25
N ASP A 635 19.22 -6.67 -9.02
CA ASP A 635 18.89 -5.87 -7.84
C ASP A 635 17.46 -5.29 -7.90
N PRO A 636 16.72 -5.25 -6.77
CA PRO A 636 15.59 -4.36 -6.61
C PRO A 636 16.07 -2.91 -6.44
N GLN A 637 15.16 -1.93 -6.53
CA GLN A 637 15.50 -0.51 -6.29
C GLN A 637 15.12 -0.04 -4.88
N PHE A 638 13.99 -0.57 -4.39
CA PHE A 638 13.43 -0.34 -3.08
C PHE A 638 13.17 -1.69 -2.42
N TRP A 639 13.55 -1.85 -1.15
CA TRP A 639 13.14 -2.99 -0.34
C TRP A 639 13.18 -2.69 1.16
N TYR A 640 12.28 -3.33 1.92
CA TYR A 640 11.98 -3.07 3.33
C TYR A 640 11.46 -4.33 4.04
N THR A 641 11.51 -4.35 5.38
CA THR A 641 11.04 -5.48 6.21
C THR A 641 9.97 -5.03 7.23
N TYR A 642 9.41 -5.98 7.98
CA TYR A 642 8.44 -5.74 9.06
C TYR A 642 8.89 -4.63 10.03
N GLU A 643 10.14 -4.71 10.44
CA GLU A 643 10.77 -3.86 11.47
C GLU A 643 11.34 -2.55 10.94
N ALA A 644 10.88 -2.09 9.77
CA ALA A 644 11.36 -0.85 9.15
C ALA A 644 12.90 -0.88 8.95
N ARG A 645 13.41 -1.88 8.23
CA ARG A 645 14.85 -2.00 7.89
C ARG A 645 15.07 -2.31 6.43
N THR A 646 16.27 -2.03 5.94
CA THR A 646 16.75 -2.54 4.64
C THR A 646 17.72 -3.70 4.93
N PRO A 647 17.37 -4.96 4.65
CA PRO A 647 18.17 -6.12 5.02
C PRO A 647 19.49 -6.15 4.24
N CYS A 648 20.52 -6.66 4.91
CA CYS A 648 21.90 -6.70 4.45
C CYS A 648 22.56 -8.06 4.82
N PRO A 649 23.64 -8.48 4.12
CA PRO A 649 24.24 -9.79 4.32
C PRO A 649 24.78 -10.00 5.73
N GLY A 650 25.39 -8.96 6.32
CA GLY A 650 26.01 -9.01 7.64
C GLY A 650 25.04 -9.26 8.80
N ALA A 651 23.72 -9.13 8.60
CA ALA A 651 22.73 -9.48 9.62
C ALA A 651 22.60 -11.00 9.87
N TYR A 652 23.10 -11.85 8.98
CA TYR A 652 23.01 -13.32 9.12
C TYR A 652 24.20 -14.11 8.58
N LEU A 653 25.01 -13.57 7.66
CA LEU A 653 26.20 -14.23 7.12
C LEU A 653 27.50 -13.88 7.86
N GLU A 654 27.47 -12.91 8.79
CA GLU A 654 28.62 -12.52 9.61
C GLU A 654 28.46 -12.94 11.08
N THR A 655 29.58 -13.03 11.81
CA THR A 655 29.61 -13.43 13.22
C THR A 655 30.62 -12.57 13.99
N PRO A 656 30.19 -11.71 14.92
CA PRO A 656 28.78 -11.41 15.27
C PRO A 656 28.02 -10.74 14.11
N PRO A 657 26.68 -10.85 14.08
CA PRO A 657 25.86 -10.10 13.13
C PRO A 657 26.02 -8.58 13.24
N THR A 658 25.93 -7.88 12.11
CA THR A 658 25.99 -6.42 12.02
C THR A 658 24.60 -5.81 11.84
N SER A 659 24.36 -4.62 12.40
CA SER A 659 23.19 -3.81 12.06
C SER A 659 23.21 -3.37 10.60
N CYS A 660 22.06 -3.44 9.92
CA CYS A 660 21.89 -2.87 8.58
C CYS A 660 21.39 -1.42 8.65
N ASP A 661 21.87 -0.57 7.74
CA ASP A 661 21.33 0.78 7.57
C ASP A 661 19.88 0.73 7.08
N PHE A 662 19.04 1.64 7.55
CA PHE A 662 17.67 1.78 7.07
C PHE A 662 17.57 2.89 6.01
N LYS A 663 17.29 2.49 4.76
CA LYS A 663 17.27 3.42 3.62
C LYS A 663 15.95 4.20 3.48
N TRP A 664 14.84 3.68 4.02
CA TRP A 664 13.48 4.11 3.63
C TRP A 664 12.49 4.36 4.80
N PRO A 665 12.81 5.22 5.78
CA PRO A 665 11.99 5.46 6.98
C PRO A 665 10.52 5.82 6.79
N VAL A 666 10.14 6.36 5.63
CA VAL A 666 8.74 6.68 5.30
C VAL A 666 7.80 5.47 5.29
N ILE A 667 8.30 4.24 5.05
CA ILE A 667 7.48 3.02 4.96
C ILE A 667 6.96 2.54 6.34
N GLY A 668 7.55 3.04 7.43
CA GLY A 668 7.24 2.64 8.82
C GLY A 668 7.50 1.16 9.13
N THR A 669 6.92 0.69 10.23
CA THR A 669 6.80 -0.73 10.60
C THR A 669 5.42 -1.29 10.22
N GLY A 670 5.24 -2.61 10.27
CA GLY A 670 3.97 -3.31 10.06
C GLY A 670 4.17 -4.65 9.35
N GLY A 671 3.14 -5.16 8.67
CA GLY A 671 3.25 -6.36 7.82
C GLY A 671 4.14 -6.15 6.59
N VAL A 672 4.10 -7.07 5.63
CA VAL A 672 4.75 -6.90 4.32
C VAL A 672 3.79 -7.33 3.20
N GLY A 673 3.15 -6.36 2.55
CA GLY A 673 2.23 -6.56 1.43
C GLY A 673 2.39 -5.53 0.32
N PRO A 674 3.50 -5.54 -0.45
CA PRO A 674 3.81 -4.53 -1.45
C PRO A 674 3.00 -4.71 -2.75
N HIS A 675 2.21 -3.71 -3.13
CA HIS A 675 1.42 -3.69 -4.36
C HIS A 675 1.94 -2.62 -5.36
N GLY A 676 2.26 -3.05 -6.58
CA GLY A 676 2.73 -2.17 -7.65
C GLY A 676 1.57 -1.47 -8.35
N GLY A 677 1.52 -0.15 -8.28
CA GLY A 677 0.49 0.69 -8.89
C GLY A 677 0.96 1.44 -10.14
N PRO A 678 0.09 2.33 -10.67
CA PRO A 678 0.30 3.04 -11.93
C PRO A 678 1.35 4.15 -11.82
N ILE A 679 1.97 4.50 -12.95
CA ILE A 679 2.71 5.76 -13.10
C ILE A 679 1.74 6.91 -13.38
N TYR A 680 1.92 8.05 -12.71
CA TYR A 680 1.24 9.28 -13.06
C TYR A 680 1.99 9.98 -14.20
N HIS A 681 1.25 10.37 -15.24
CA HIS A 681 1.72 11.28 -16.28
C HIS A 681 0.81 12.51 -16.30
N TYR A 682 1.39 13.69 -16.14
CA TYR A 682 0.65 14.95 -16.15
C TYR A 682 0.32 15.37 -17.58
N ASP A 683 -0.96 15.38 -17.94
CA ASP A 683 -1.43 15.97 -19.19
C ASP A 683 -1.69 17.48 -19.00
N PRO A 684 -0.89 18.38 -19.62
CA PRO A 684 -1.14 19.83 -19.55
C PRO A 684 -2.38 20.27 -20.34
N GLU A 685 -2.80 19.53 -21.37
CA GLU A 685 -3.94 19.87 -22.22
C GLU A 685 -5.29 19.43 -21.61
N SER A 686 -5.27 18.43 -20.71
CA SER A 686 -6.48 17.98 -19.99
C SER A 686 -7.14 19.12 -19.23
N THR A 687 -8.41 19.37 -19.51
CA THR A 687 -9.25 20.39 -18.86
C THR A 687 -9.88 19.91 -17.55
N SER A 688 -9.46 18.77 -17.01
CA SER A 688 -9.96 18.25 -15.73
C SER A 688 -9.57 19.18 -14.58
N GLU A 689 -10.54 19.55 -13.74
CA GLU A 689 -10.29 20.28 -12.49
C GLU A 689 -9.85 19.36 -11.33
N THR A 690 -9.99 18.03 -11.47
CA THR A 690 -9.65 17.03 -10.43
C THR A 690 -8.31 16.33 -10.63
N LYS A 691 -7.67 16.53 -11.80
CA LYS A 691 -6.40 15.87 -12.14
C LYS A 691 -5.30 16.16 -11.12
N PHE A 692 -4.48 15.15 -10.83
CA PHE A 692 -3.34 15.30 -9.92
C PHE A 692 -2.39 16.42 -10.41
N PRO A 693 -1.70 17.13 -9.48
CA PRO A 693 -0.80 18.20 -9.85
C PRO A 693 0.47 17.69 -10.54
N GLU A 694 1.03 18.51 -11.42
CA GLU A 694 2.29 18.29 -12.15
C GLU A 694 3.47 17.90 -11.24
N TYR A 695 3.41 18.30 -9.95
CA TYR A 695 4.31 17.82 -8.89
C TYR A 695 4.49 16.29 -8.88
N TYR A 696 3.49 15.50 -9.27
CA TYR A 696 3.54 14.03 -9.30
C TYR A 696 3.94 13.42 -10.66
N ASP A 697 4.30 14.21 -11.67
CA ASP A 697 4.67 13.65 -12.98
C ASP A 697 5.86 12.67 -12.87
N ASN A 698 5.72 11.51 -13.53
CA ASN A 698 6.63 10.36 -13.45
C ASN A 698 6.84 9.76 -12.04
N ALA A 699 5.93 10.05 -11.09
CA ALA A 699 5.82 9.30 -9.85
C ALA A 699 4.98 8.03 -10.05
N VAL A 700 5.39 6.93 -9.43
CA VAL A 700 4.67 5.64 -9.46
C VAL A 700 3.97 5.44 -8.14
N VAL A 701 2.68 5.13 -8.17
CA VAL A 701 1.92 4.81 -6.96
C VAL A 701 2.32 3.41 -6.48
N PHE A 702 2.53 3.27 -5.18
CA PHE A 702 2.84 2.01 -4.53
C PHE A 702 1.92 1.83 -3.33
N GLY A 703 1.24 0.69 -3.24
CA GLY A 703 0.38 0.34 -2.11
C GLY A 703 1.12 -0.56 -1.13
N GLU A 704 0.82 -0.39 0.15
CA GLU A 704 1.18 -1.35 1.20
C GLU A 704 -0.10 -1.88 1.82
N PHE A 705 -0.49 -3.07 1.38
CA PHE A 705 -1.74 -3.76 1.73
C PHE A 705 -1.86 -4.04 3.23
N THR A 706 -0.74 -4.31 3.90
CA THR A 706 -0.71 -4.72 5.33
C THR A 706 -0.40 -3.57 6.29
N ARG A 707 -0.40 -2.33 5.79
CA ARG A 707 -0.07 -1.12 6.55
C ARG A 707 -0.97 0.07 6.24
N ASP A 708 -2.01 -0.14 5.43
CA ASP A 708 -3.10 0.79 5.12
C ASP A 708 -2.61 2.14 4.59
N LYS A 709 -1.68 2.07 3.64
CA LYS A 709 -0.95 3.23 3.10
C LYS A 709 -0.70 3.11 1.61
N ILE A 710 -0.72 4.26 0.96
CA ILE A 710 -0.22 4.46 -0.42
C ILE A 710 0.92 5.47 -0.42
N PHE A 711 1.84 5.29 -1.37
CA PHE A 711 3.09 6.03 -1.50
C PHE A 711 3.33 6.47 -2.94
N MET A 712 4.10 7.54 -3.11
CA MET A 712 4.57 8.01 -4.42
C MET A 712 6.08 7.76 -4.53
N MET A 713 6.43 6.75 -5.33
CA MET A 713 7.79 6.36 -5.70
C MET A 713 8.29 7.30 -6.81
N ARG A 714 9.22 8.20 -6.50
CA ARG A 714 9.68 9.24 -7.44
C ARG A 714 10.77 8.72 -8.34
N THR A 715 10.55 8.74 -9.66
CA THR A 715 11.55 8.33 -10.63
C THR A 715 12.28 9.51 -11.27
N ASP A 716 13.44 9.26 -11.86
CA ASP A 716 14.20 10.20 -12.70
C ASP A 716 13.66 10.30 -14.16
N GLY A 717 12.41 9.89 -14.41
CA GLY A 717 11.84 9.74 -15.76
C GLY A 717 12.42 8.57 -16.58
N ARG A 718 13.51 7.93 -16.12
CA ARG A 718 14.12 6.74 -16.72
C ARG A 718 13.83 5.47 -15.90
N GLY A 719 13.11 5.62 -14.80
CA GLY A 719 12.72 4.54 -13.90
C GLY A 719 13.70 4.25 -12.77
N ASN A 720 14.71 5.09 -12.54
CA ASN A 720 15.56 4.99 -11.34
C ASN A 720 14.88 5.73 -10.18
N LEU A 721 14.76 5.09 -9.01
CA LEU A 721 14.12 5.64 -7.83
C LEU A 721 14.98 6.74 -7.18
N ALA A 722 14.51 7.97 -7.23
CA ALA A 722 15.11 9.15 -6.60
C ALA A 722 14.64 9.36 -5.15
N GLY A 723 13.40 8.96 -4.81
CA GLY A 723 12.85 9.13 -3.47
C GLY A 723 11.48 8.48 -3.28
N VAL A 724 10.99 8.46 -2.04
CA VAL A 724 9.69 7.87 -1.66
C VAL A 724 9.00 8.84 -0.69
N GLU A 725 7.75 9.20 -0.96
CA GLU A 725 6.91 9.98 -0.04
C GLU A 725 5.59 9.24 0.25
N GLN A 726 5.07 9.33 1.48
CA GLN A 726 3.72 8.84 1.77
C GLN A 726 2.70 9.78 1.11
N LEU A 727 1.77 9.21 0.36
CA LEU A 727 0.68 9.94 -0.27
C LEU A 727 -0.47 10.05 0.73
N LEU A 728 -0.99 11.27 0.91
CA LEU A 728 -2.13 11.60 1.78
C LEU A 728 -2.05 11.03 3.22
N PRO A 729 -1.00 11.33 4.00
CA PRO A 729 -0.93 10.93 5.41
C PRO A 729 -2.12 11.48 6.21
N GLY A 730 -2.80 10.61 6.94
CA GLY A 730 -4.02 10.93 7.70
C GLY A 730 -5.33 10.64 6.95
N PHE A 731 -5.27 10.20 5.69
CA PHE A 731 -6.38 9.48 5.05
C PHE A 731 -6.38 8.02 5.50
N VAL A 732 -7.54 7.38 5.39
CA VAL A 732 -7.78 5.96 5.68
C VAL A 732 -7.80 5.19 4.36
N PHE A 733 -7.10 4.05 4.29
CA PHE A 733 -6.84 3.29 3.07
C PHE A 733 -6.86 1.78 3.35
N ASP A 734 -8.02 1.14 3.20
CA ASP A 734 -8.31 -0.13 3.87
C ASP A 734 -7.85 -1.32 3.01
N ASN A 735 -6.62 -1.77 3.29
CA ASN A 735 -5.81 -2.72 2.52
C ASN A 735 -5.84 -2.47 0.97
N PRO A 736 -5.04 -1.51 0.44
CA PRO A 736 -5.11 -1.09 -0.97
C PRO A 736 -4.83 -2.21 -1.99
N MET A 737 -5.84 -2.57 -2.79
CA MET A 737 -5.85 -3.78 -3.61
C MET A 737 -5.61 -3.55 -5.11
N GLU A 738 -6.15 -2.48 -5.71
CA GLU A 738 -5.88 -2.12 -7.10
C GLU A 738 -5.94 -0.61 -7.31
N MET A 739 -5.13 -0.08 -8.23
CA MET A 739 -5.00 1.36 -8.48
C MET A 739 -4.88 1.66 -9.97
N GLU A 740 -5.56 2.71 -10.45
CA GLU A 740 -5.49 3.16 -11.85
C GLU A 740 -5.76 4.67 -11.97
N PHE A 741 -5.03 5.38 -12.82
CA PHE A 741 -5.37 6.76 -13.18
C PHE A 741 -6.42 6.78 -14.29
N GLY A 742 -7.51 7.50 -14.07
CA GLY A 742 -8.55 7.70 -15.07
C GLY A 742 -8.17 8.72 -16.16
N PRO A 743 -8.96 8.82 -17.25
CA PRO A 743 -8.75 9.83 -18.30
C PRO A 743 -8.98 11.28 -17.81
N ASP A 744 -9.57 11.44 -16.63
CA ASP A 744 -9.70 12.71 -15.91
C ASP A 744 -8.47 13.06 -15.05
N GLY A 745 -7.46 12.18 -14.99
CA GLY A 745 -6.26 12.34 -14.17
C GLY A 745 -6.48 12.16 -12.66
N SER A 746 -7.63 11.63 -12.24
CA SER A 746 -7.89 11.21 -10.86
C SER A 746 -7.38 9.79 -10.61
N LEU A 747 -7.01 9.45 -9.37
CA LEU A 747 -6.55 8.12 -8.99
C LEU A 747 -7.72 7.29 -8.46
N TYR A 748 -8.17 6.31 -9.24
CA TYR A 748 -9.15 5.32 -8.82
C TYR A 748 -8.45 4.24 -8.00
N LEU A 749 -9.11 3.82 -6.92
CA LEU A 749 -8.57 2.92 -5.90
C LEU A 749 -9.64 1.87 -5.56
N LEU A 750 -9.21 0.62 -5.46
CA LEU A 750 -9.99 -0.52 -4.97
C LEU A 750 -9.37 -0.98 -3.66
N GLU A 751 -10.20 -1.13 -2.63
CA GLU A 751 -9.81 -1.41 -1.24
C GLU A 751 -10.48 -2.70 -0.79
N TYR A 752 -9.70 -3.59 -0.16
CA TYR A 752 -10.17 -4.92 0.23
C TYR A 752 -10.90 -4.92 1.57
N GLY A 753 -10.57 -3.98 2.45
CA GLY A 753 -11.14 -3.87 3.80
C GLY A 753 -10.63 -4.93 4.79
N ASP A 754 -10.69 -4.60 6.09
CA ASP A 754 -10.28 -5.45 7.20
C ASP A 754 -11.22 -6.67 7.35
N GLY A 755 -10.83 -7.79 6.75
CA GLY A 755 -11.56 -9.06 6.82
C GLY A 755 -11.13 -10.06 5.74
N PHE A 756 -11.75 -11.25 5.72
CA PHE A 756 -11.21 -12.39 4.96
C PHE A 756 -12.32 -13.08 4.16
N PHE A 757 -12.14 -13.28 2.86
CA PHE A 757 -12.99 -14.15 2.02
C PHE A 757 -14.50 -13.85 2.07
N THR A 758 -14.84 -12.56 2.19
CA THR A 758 -16.20 -12.02 2.17
C THR A 758 -16.18 -10.62 1.57
N ALA A 759 -17.36 -10.03 1.36
CA ALA A 759 -17.45 -8.58 1.26
C ALA A 759 -17.17 -7.98 2.64
N ASN A 760 -16.00 -7.35 2.82
CA ASN A 760 -15.64 -6.70 4.08
C ASN A 760 -16.43 -5.37 4.25
N PRO A 761 -16.81 -4.95 5.46
CA PRO A 761 -17.75 -3.82 5.66
C PRO A 761 -17.23 -2.43 5.25
N ASP A 762 -15.93 -2.35 4.99
CA ASP A 762 -15.10 -1.19 4.65
C ASP A 762 -14.45 -1.31 3.27
N ALA A 763 -14.59 -2.47 2.61
CA ALA A 763 -14.19 -2.68 1.22
C ALA A 763 -14.89 -1.67 0.31
N GLN A 764 -14.15 -0.99 -0.55
CA GLN A 764 -14.73 0.04 -1.41
C GLN A 764 -14.02 0.19 -2.76
N LEU A 765 -14.79 0.56 -3.78
CA LEU A 765 -14.27 1.33 -4.91
C LEU A 765 -14.32 2.81 -4.52
N SER A 766 -13.19 3.48 -4.53
CA SER A 766 -13.06 4.91 -4.26
C SER A 766 -12.29 5.64 -5.37
N VAL A 767 -12.37 6.97 -5.39
CA VAL A 767 -11.54 7.82 -6.26
C VAL A 767 -10.95 8.97 -5.47
N ILE A 768 -9.64 9.17 -5.65
CA ILE A 768 -8.87 10.24 -5.06
C ILE A 768 -8.72 11.34 -6.11
N ARG A 769 -9.07 12.58 -5.74
CA ARG A 769 -9.09 13.74 -6.62
C ARG A 769 -8.36 14.92 -6.00
N TYR A 770 -7.73 15.74 -6.83
CA TYR A 770 -7.11 16.99 -6.41
C TYR A 770 -8.06 18.17 -6.63
N VAL A 771 -8.67 18.67 -5.56
CA VAL A 771 -9.80 19.63 -5.59
C VAL A 771 -9.47 21.01 -5.03
N LYS A 772 -8.21 21.27 -4.65
CA LYS A 772 -7.68 22.60 -4.26
C LYS A 772 -8.49 23.30 -3.16
N GLY A 773 -8.87 22.54 -2.13
CA GLY A 773 -9.55 23.04 -0.92
C GLY A 773 -11.01 23.39 -1.15
N LYS A 774 -11.67 22.61 -2.03
CA LYS A 774 -13.11 22.66 -2.30
C LYS A 774 -13.64 21.22 -2.42
N ARG A 775 -13.70 20.53 -1.31
CA ARG A 775 -14.04 19.10 -1.23
C ARG A 775 -15.56 18.90 -1.35
N SER A 776 -15.95 17.74 -1.85
CA SER A 776 -17.36 17.34 -1.95
C SER A 776 -17.86 16.83 -0.59
N PRO A 777 -19.17 16.99 -0.27
CA PRO A 777 -19.72 16.42 0.95
C PRO A 777 -19.65 14.89 0.92
N VAL A 778 -19.30 14.29 2.05
CA VAL A 778 -19.28 12.84 2.23
C VAL A 778 -20.72 12.37 2.45
N ALA A 779 -21.21 11.54 1.53
CA ALA A 779 -22.47 10.82 1.70
C ALA A 779 -22.25 9.56 2.54
N VAL A 780 -23.21 9.24 3.41
CA VAL A 780 -23.29 7.98 4.15
C VAL A 780 -24.70 7.45 3.99
N LEU A 781 -24.88 6.26 3.42
CA LEU A 781 -26.19 5.71 3.07
C LEU A 781 -26.43 4.39 3.82
N ASN A 782 -27.39 4.39 4.76
CA ASN A 782 -27.86 3.19 5.43
C ASN A 782 -29.30 2.86 4.97
N ALA A 783 -29.56 1.59 4.68
CA ALA A 783 -30.87 1.07 4.28
C ALA A 783 -31.20 -0.22 5.07
N SER A 784 -32.42 -0.37 5.58
CA SER A 784 -32.82 -1.59 6.31
C SER A 784 -34.33 -1.88 6.27
N PRO A 785 -34.75 -3.10 5.86
CA PRO A 785 -33.94 -4.18 5.26
C PRO A 785 -33.56 -3.86 3.80
N THR A 786 -32.50 -4.47 3.27
CA THR A 786 -32.13 -4.38 1.84
C THR A 786 -32.80 -5.43 0.95
N SER A 787 -33.51 -6.40 1.54
CA SER A 787 -34.22 -7.46 0.82
C SER A 787 -35.50 -7.90 1.53
N GLY A 788 -36.41 -8.55 0.81
CA GLY A 788 -37.63 -9.15 1.35
C GLY A 788 -38.83 -9.13 0.40
N GLN A 789 -39.96 -9.68 0.85
CA GLN A 789 -41.19 -9.79 0.05
C GLN A 789 -41.94 -8.46 -0.14
N ALA A 790 -42.60 -8.31 -1.30
CA ALA A 790 -43.50 -7.18 -1.55
C ALA A 790 -44.81 -7.28 -0.74
N PRO A 791 -45.33 -6.17 -0.17
CA PRO A 791 -44.75 -4.83 -0.18
C PRO A 791 -43.63 -4.68 0.87
N LEU A 792 -42.43 -4.30 0.43
CA LEU A 792 -41.26 -4.14 1.30
C LEU A 792 -41.10 -2.68 1.71
N THR A 793 -41.28 -2.37 3.00
CA THR A 793 -40.96 -1.05 3.56
C THR A 793 -39.52 -1.03 4.05
N VAL A 794 -38.69 -0.19 3.42
CA VAL A 794 -37.29 0.01 3.77
C VAL A 794 -37.14 1.36 4.48
N ASN A 795 -36.37 1.35 5.58
CA ASN A 795 -36.00 2.56 6.31
C ASN A 795 -34.63 3.02 5.82
N PHE A 796 -34.51 4.32 5.54
CA PHE A 796 -33.32 4.95 4.99
C PHE A 796 -32.77 6.01 5.94
N SER A 797 -31.46 6.11 6.03
CA SER A 797 -30.75 7.06 6.90
C SER A 797 -29.50 7.60 6.22
N ALA A 798 -29.38 8.93 6.20
CA ALA A 798 -28.21 9.69 5.77
C ALA A 798 -27.28 10.04 6.95
N VAL A 799 -27.58 9.58 8.17
CA VAL A 799 -26.83 9.92 9.39
C VAL A 799 -25.38 9.47 9.27
N GLY A 800 -24.45 10.40 9.47
CA GLY A 800 -23.02 10.25 9.21
C GLY A 800 -22.53 11.09 8.03
N SER A 801 -23.43 11.47 7.11
CA SER A 801 -23.13 12.41 6.03
C SER A 801 -22.72 13.76 6.60
N HIS A 802 -21.69 14.37 6.04
CA HIS A 802 -21.12 15.64 6.50
C HIS A 802 -20.33 16.33 5.39
N ASP A 803 -20.07 17.63 5.52
CA ASP A 803 -19.11 18.31 4.66
C ASP A 803 -17.71 18.35 5.31
N PRO A 804 -16.62 18.03 4.60
CA PRO A 804 -15.26 18.18 5.11
C PRO A 804 -14.78 19.63 5.28
N ASP A 805 -15.34 20.60 4.56
CA ASP A 805 -14.87 21.99 4.53
C ASP A 805 -15.56 22.88 5.59
N PRO A 806 -14.80 23.58 6.48
CA PRO A 806 -15.39 24.28 7.62
C PRO A 806 -16.32 25.44 7.27
N GLY A 807 -17.62 25.25 7.51
CA GLY A 807 -18.65 26.28 7.41
C GLY A 807 -19.71 26.01 6.35
N GLU A 808 -19.51 24.99 5.50
CA GLU A 808 -20.54 24.52 4.58
C GLU A 808 -21.68 23.79 5.31
N SER A 809 -22.87 23.80 4.71
CA SER A 809 -24.07 23.13 5.22
C SER A 809 -24.66 22.20 4.17
N ILE A 810 -24.95 20.95 4.56
CA ILE A 810 -25.46 19.93 3.64
C ILE A 810 -26.99 19.84 3.58
N SER A 811 -27.47 19.33 2.47
CA SER A 811 -28.87 19.00 2.16
C SER A 811 -28.96 17.62 1.49
N TYR A 812 -30.11 16.96 1.58
CA TYR A 812 -30.32 15.60 1.09
C TYR A 812 -31.34 15.55 -0.04
N ALA A 813 -31.12 14.67 -1.00
CA ALA A 813 -32.10 14.26 -1.99
C ALA A 813 -32.05 12.74 -2.16
N TRP A 814 -33.16 12.08 -1.83
CA TRP A 814 -33.38 10.65 -2.04
C TRP A 814 -34.18 10.41 -3.31
N ASP A 815 -33.76 9.44 -4.10
CA ASP A 815 -34.47 8.89 -5.27
C ASP A 815 -34.47 7.36 -5.09
N PHE A 816 -35.62 6.77 -4.74
CA PHE A 816 -35.69 5.36 -4.33
C PHE A 816 -35.78 4.38 -5.52
N THR A 817 -36.12 4.90 -6.70
CA THR A 817 -36.27 4.15 -7.95
C THR A 817 -35.12 4.40 -8.93
N SER A 818 -34.27 5.41 -8.69
CA SER A 818 -33.30 5.96 -9.64
C SER A 818 -33.95 6.43 -10.95
N ASP A 819 -35.15 7.00 -10.88
CA ASP A 819 -35.87 7.53 -12.06
C ASP A 819 -35.64 9.03 -12.34
N GLY A 820 -34.88 9.70 -11.47
CA GLY A 820 -34.57 11.13 -11.56
C GLY A 820 -35.53 12.03 -10.76
N THR A 821 -36.52 11.45 -10.08
CA THR A 821 -37.41 12.16 -9.16
C THR A 821 -36.85 12.15 -7.74
N VAL A 822 -36.94 13.27 -7.02
CA VAL A 822 -36.61 13.32 -5.59
C VAL A 822 -37.85 12.99 -4.77
N ASP A 823 -37.86 11.82 -4.14
CA ASP A 823 -38.94 11.32 -3.27
C ASP A 823 -38.93 11.98 -1.88
N SER A 824 -37.74 12.25 -1.34
CA SER A 824 -37.55 12.73 0.03
C SER A 824 -36.29 13.59 0.19
N ALA A 825 -36.31 14.49 1.18
CA ALA A 825 -35.18 15.33 1.57
C ALA A 825 -34.85 15.22 3.08
N ASP A 826 -35.51 14.32 3.80
CA ASP A 826 -35.29 14.11 5.23
C ASP A 826 -34.02 13.26 5.48
N PRO A 827 -33.24 13.53 6.55
CA PRO A 827 -32.05 12.74 6.90
C PRO A 827 -32.37 11.31 7.32
N THR A 828 -33.62 11.03 7.72
CA THR A 828 -34.13 9.69 8.06
C THR A 828 -35.55 9.57 7.55
N THR A 829 -35.85 8.56 6.75
CA THR A 829 -37.12 8.45 6.02
C THR A 829 -37.43 6.98 5.70
N SER A 830 -38.54 6.67 5.04
CA SER A 830 -38.85 5.31 4.60
C SER A 830 -39.69 5.27 3.32
N PHE A 831 -39.51 4.20 2.55
CA PHE A 831 -40.18 3.99 1.26
C PHE A 831 -40.71 2.55 1.17
N THR A 832 -41.85 2.36 0.50
CA THR A 832 -42.49 1.04 0.36
C THR A 832 -42.52 0.60 -1.10
N TYR A 833 -41.66 -0.35 -1.44
CA TYR A 833 -41.64 -1.00 -2.75
C TYR A 833 -42.81 -1.98 -2.83
N THR A 834 -43.79 -1.68 -3.69
CA THR A 834 -45.08 -2.41 -3.75
C THR A 834 -45.12 -3.57 -4.75
N ALA A 835 -44.04 -3.77 -5.51
CA ALA A 835 -43.90 -4.83 -6.51
C ALA A 835 -42.53 -5.50 -6.41
N ASN A 836 -42.40 -6.71 -6.93
CA ASN A 836 -41.12 -7.42 -7.00
C ASN A 836 -40.22 -6.81 -8.08
N GLY A 837 -38.93 -6.72 -7.78
CA GLY A 837 -37.90 -6.14 -8.64
C GLY A 837 -36.63 -5.81 -7.86
N THR A 838 -35.52 -5.62 -8.57
CA THR A 838 -34.31 -5.01 -8.04
C THR A 838 -34.39 -3.50 -8.29
N TYR A 839 -34.28 -2.71 -7.22
CA TYR A 839 -34.31 -1.25 -7.25
C TYR A 839 -32.96 -0.68 -6.82
N THR A 840 -32.61 0.51 -7.31
CA THR A 840 -31.43 1.26 -6.84
C THR A 840 -31.90 2.49 -6.07
N ALA A 841 -31.75 2.46 -4.75
CA ALA A 841 -32.00 3.62 -3.91
C ALA A 841 -30.76 4.52 -3.91
N ARG A 842 -30.94 5.81 -4.21
CA ARG A 842 -29.86 6.78 -4.44
C ARG A 842 -29.96 7.92 -3.44
N LEU A 843 -28.85 8.21 -2.75
CA LEU A 843 -28.68 9.40 -1.91
C LEU A 843 -27.76 10.37 -2.63
N THR A 844 -28.23 11.59 -2.88
CA THR A 844 -27.38 12.74 -3.21
C THR A 844 -27.31 13.66 -2.00
N VAL A 845 -26.11 13.96 -1.52
CA VAL A 845 -25.85 14.97 -0.49
C VAL A 845 -25.25 16.18 -1.18
N THR A 846 -25.85 17.37 -0.99
CA THR A 846 -25.39 18.62 -1.64
C THR A 846 -25.00 19.67 -0.60
N ASP A 847 -23.82 20.26 -0.72
CA ASP A 847 -23.32 21.33 0.17
C ASP A 847 -23.93 22.70 -0.17
N SER A 848 -23.47 23.76 0.49
CA SER A 848 -23.86 25.15 0.19
C SER A 848 -23.05 25.81 -0.94
N SER A 849 -22.00 25.15 -1.45
CA SER A 849 -21.23 25.60 -2.62
C SER A 849 -21.75 25.04 -3.97
N GLY A 850 -22.60 24.02 -3.94
CA GLY A 850 -23.18 23.32 -5.10
C GLY A 850 -22.50 22.00 -5.48
N ARG A 851 -21.65 21.43 -4.61
CA ARG A 851 -21.00 20.12 -4.76
C ARG A 851 -21.88 18.99 -4.28
N THR A 852 -21.66 17.79 -4.83
CA THR A 852 -22.48 16.61 -4.54
C THR A 852 -21.64 15.38 -4.20
N GLY A 853 -21.92 14.76 -3.06
CA GLY A 853 -21.60 13.36 -2.80
C GLY A 853 -22.78 12.48 -3.21
N VAL A 854 -22.50 11.30 -3.78
CA VAL A 854 -23.54 10.35 -4.21
C VAL A 854 -23.16 8.94 -3.76
N LEU A 855 -24.10 8.23 -3.14
CA LEU A 855 -24.03 6.79 -2.90
C LEU A 855 -25.34 6.13 -3.35
N THR A 856 -25.28 4.83 -3.59
CA THR A 856 -26.44 4.01 -3.93
C THR A 856 -26.51 2.74 -3.08
N ARG A 857 -27.70 2.13 -3.02
CA ARG A 857 -27.93 0.79 -2.45
C ARG A 857 -28.89 -0.02 -3.32
N THR A 858 -28.56 -1.30 -3.47
CA THR A 858 -29.42 -2.26 -4.16
C THR A 858 -30.49 -2.76 -3.19
N ILE A 859 -31.76 -2.66 -3.58
CA ILE A 859 -32.90 -3.19 -2.81
C ILE A 859 -33.57 -4.31 -3.62
N THR A 860 -33.56 -5.53 -3.09
CA THR A 860 -34.08 -6.73 -3.79
C THR A 860 -35.45 -7.10 -3.25
N VAL A 861 -36.50 -6.91 -4.05
CA VAL A 861 -37.89 -7.10 -3.63
C VAL A 861 -38.48 -8.34 -4.29
N GLY A 862 -39.00 -9.26 -3.48
CA GLY A 862 -39.49 -10.58 -3.90
C GLY A 862 -38.59 -11.75 -3.50
N ASN A 863 -37.38 -11.48 -3.02
CA ASN A 863 -36.48 -12.43 -2.38
C ASN A 863 -35.94 -11.83 -1.08
N THR A 864 -35.76 -12.63 -0.03
CA THR A 864 -35.17 -12.22 1.24
C THR A 864 -33.77 -12.82 1.37
N ALA A 865 -32.77 -12.05 1.79
CA ALA A 865 -31.44 -12.62 1.99
C ALA A 865 -31.45 -13.66 3.15
N PRO A 866 -30.77 -14.80 2.99
CA PRO A 866 -30.75 -15.85 4.00
C PRO A 866 -30.04 -15.37 5.26
N THR A 867 -30.49 -15.81 6.44
CA THR A 867 -29.74 -15.59 7.69
C THR A 867 -28.80 -16.76 7.91
N VAL A 868 -27.48 -16.50 7.97
CA VAL A 868 -26.43 -17.48 8.27
C VAL A 868 -25.83 -17.14 9.64
N THR A 869 -25.58 -18.14 10.49
CA THR A 869 -24.94 -17.93 11.80
C THR A 869 -24.10 -19.14 12.18
N VAL A 870 -22.79 -18.95 12.36
CA VAL A 870 -21.93 -19.91 13.05
C VAL A 870 -22.29 -19.87 14.54
N THR A 871 -22.78 -21.00 15.05
CA THR A 871 -23.26 -21.17 16.44
C THR A 871 -22.29 -21.99 17.30
N SER A 872 -21.39 -22.71 16.66
CA SER A 872 -20.21 -23.34 17.25
C SER A 872 -19.11 -23.35 16.18
N PRO A 873 -17.84 -23.06 16.50
CA PRO A 873 -17.37 -22.50 17.78
C PRO A 873 -17.97 -21.10 18.06
N VAL A 874 -17.88 -20.66 19.31
CA VAL A 874 -18.28 -19.30 19.72
C VAL A 874 -17.12 -18.34 19.43
N PRO A 875 -17.35 -17.05 19.08
CA PRO A 875 -16.26 -16.09 18.94
C PRO A 875 -15.33 -16.08 20.15
N GLY A 876 -14.03 -16.25 19.94
CA GLY A 876 -13.01 -16.30 20.98
C GLY A 876 -12.82 -17.67 21.66
N SER A 877 -13.52 -18.73 21.23
CA SER A 877 -13.24 -20.12 21.63
C SER A 877 -11.81 -20.54 21.25
N PHE A 878 -11.26 -21.56 21.91
CA PHE A 878 -9.84 -21.92 21.79
C PHE A 878 -9.56 -23.17 20.93
N PHE A 879 -8.45 -23.17 20.18
CA PHE A 879 -7.94 -24.30 19.38
C PHE A 879 -6.40 -24.26 19.27
N ASN A 880 -5.77 -25.39 18.90
CA ASN A 880 -4.34 -25.44 18.55
C ASN A 880 -4.16 -25.76 17.06
N TRP A 881 -3.04 -25.34 16.47
CA TRP A 881 -2.69 -25.69 15.10
C TRP A 881 -2.55 -27.20 14.90
N GLY A 882 -3.25 -27.75 13.91
CA GLY A 882 -3.38 -29.18 13.69
C GLY A 882 -4.57 -29.82 14.44
N ASP A 883 -5.31 -29.10 15.28
CA ASP A 883 -6.54 -29.63 15.87
C ASP A 883 -7.67 -29.71 14.81
N PRO A 884 -8.51 -30.76 14.87
CA PRO A 884 -9.80 -30.79 14.18
C PRO A 884 -10.79 -29.86 14.88
N VAL A 885 -11.24 -28.81 14.19
CA VAL A 885 -12.17 -27.79 14.70
C VAL A 885 -13.62 -28.16 14.33
N PRO A 886 -14.46 -28.61 15.29
CA PRO A 886 -15.86 -28.89 15.02
C PRO A 886 -16.67 -27.61 14.86
N TYR A 887 -17.58 -27.57 13.88
CA TYR A 887 -18.42 -26.41 13.62
C TYR A 887 -19.92 -26.76 13.56
N THR A 888 -20.77 -25.76 13.75
CA THR A 888 -22.23 -25.84 13.57
C THR A 888 -22.77 -24.50 13.09
N VAL A 889 -23.35 -24.49 11.90
CA VAL A 889 -23.99 -23.34 11.26
C VAL A 889 -25.50 -23.54 11.30
N THR A 890 -26.22 -22.53 11.75
CA THR A 890 -27.66 -22.41 11.52
C THR A 890 -27.88 -21.52 10.30
N VAL A 891 -28.72 -21.96 9.37
CA VAL A 891 -29.20 -21.16 8.24
C VAL A 891 -30.72 -21.16 8.25
N THR A 892 -31.33 -20.00 8.00
CA THR A 892 -32.78 -19.87 7.82
C THR A 892 -33.08 -18.93 6.67
N ASP A 893 -33.98 -19.36 5.79
CA ASP A 893 -34.43 -18.60 4.63
C ASP A 893 -35.97 -18.67 4.53
N PRO A 894 -36.70 -17.56 4.26
CA PRO A 894 -38.16 -17.57 4.21
C PRO A 894 -38.74 -18.23 2.95
N GLU A 895 -37.97 -18.30 1.87
CA GLU A 895 -38.37 -18.76 0.54
C GLU A 895 -37.97 -20.22 0.27
N ASP A 896 -36.74 -20.63 0.60
CA ASP A 896 -36.21 -22.00 0.43
C ASP A 896 -36.81 -22.99 1.45
N GLY A 897 -37.26 -22.50 2.61
CA GLY A 897 -38.02 -23.27 3.61
C GLY A 897 -37.18 -24.26 4.43
N THR A 898 -36.97 -25.47 3.93
CA THR A 898 -36.05 -26.43 4.59
C THR A 898 -34.70 -26.34 3.92
N ILE A 899 -33.73 -25.68 4.58
CA ILE A 899 -32.40 -25.50 4.01
C ILE A 899 -31.74 -26.83 3.66
N ASP A 900 -31.35 -26.97 2.40
CA ASP A 900 -30.40 -27.98 1.99
C ASP A 900 -29.01 -27.61 2.52
N CYS A 901 -28.64 -28.20 3.66
CA CYS A 901 -27.33 -28.04 4.29
C CYS A 901 -26.16 -28.36 3.35
N SER A 902 -26.37 -29.14 2.28
CA SER A 902 -25.35 -29.46 1.29
C SER A 902 -24.92 -28.22 0.46
N ARG A 903 -25.73 -27.15 0.46
CA ARG A 903 -25.41 -25.84 -0.15
C ARG A 903 -24.79 -24.83 0.83
N VAL A 904 -24.58 -25.18 2.09
CA VAL A 904 -23.89 -24.34 3.07
C VAL A 904 -22.40 -24.62 2.98
N THR A 905 -21.61 -23.65 2.52
CA THR A 905 -20.14 -23.75 2.46
C THR A 905 -19.55 -23.22 3.75
N VAL A 906 -18.57 -23.92 4.31
CA VAL A 906 -17.87 -23.53 5.54
C VAL A 906 -16.37 -23.74 5.36
N SER A 907 -15.58 -22.68 5.52
CA SER A 907 -14.12 -22.69 5.38
C SER A 907 -13.42 -22.39 6.69
N PHE A 908 -12.22 -22.95 6.87
CA PHE A 908 -11.30 -22.49 7.91
C PHE A 908 -10.42 -21.35 7.34
N VAL A 909 -10.13 -20.36 8.17
CA VAL A 909 -9.26 -19.23 7.82
C VAL A 909 -8.09 -19.18 8.81
N LEU A 910 -6.86 -19.18 8.31
CA LEU A 910 -5.66 -18.83 9.08
C LEU A 910 -5.54 -17.30 9.06
N GLY A 911 -5.89 -16.66 10.17
CA GLY A 911 -5.80 -15.21 10.32
C GLY A 911 -4.48 -14.77 10.95
N HIS A 912 -3.89 -13.69 10.43
CA HIS A 912 -2.74 -13.04 11.06
C HIS A 912 -2.71 -11.51 10.93
N ASP A 913 -2.29 -10.86 12.01
CA ASP A 913 -2.35 -9.40 12.21
C ASP A 913 -3.73 -8.80 11.83
N THR A 914 -3.93 -8.27 10.61
CA THR A 914 -5.21 -7.72 10.12
C THR A 914 -5.86 -8.47 8.95
N HIS A 915 -5.20 -9.49 8.37
CA HIS A 915 -5.72 -10.24 7.22
C HIS A 915 -5.73 -11.75 7.47
N GLY A 916 -6.08 -12.56 6.47
CA GLY A 916 -6.15 -14.01 6.62
C GLY A 916 -6.11 -14.77 5.30
N HIS A 917 -5.93 -16.07 5.41
CA HIS A 917 -5.73 -17.03 4.32
C HIS A 917 -6.75 -18.15 4.47
N GLU A 918 -7.56 -18.43 3.45
CA GLU A 918 -8.45 -19.61 3.47
C GLU A 918 -7.58 -20.87 3.40
N HIS A 919 -7.90 -21.85 4.23
CA HIS A 919 -7.20 -23.12 4.32
C HIS A 919 -8.23 -24.24 4.43
N GLY A 920 -8.67 -24.72 3.28
CA GLY A 920 -9.66 -25.79 3.16
C GLY A 920 -11.09 -25.32 3.40
N SER A 921 -11.98 -25.78 2.51
CA SER A 921 -13.42 -25.53 2.55
C SER A 921 -14.18 -26.84 2.55
N THR A 922 -15.33 -26.89 3.21
CA THR A 922 -16.23 -28.05 3.22
C THR A 922 -17.69 -27.61 3.12
N THR A 923 -18.63 -28.56 3.04
CA THR A 923 -20.07 -28.26 2.97
C THR A 923 -20.89 -29.04 3.99
N GLY A 924 -21.94 -28.40 4.51
CA GLY A 924 -22.80 -28.93 5.57
C GLY A 924 -23.11 -27.91 6.67
N CYS A 925 -24.25 -28.07 7.35
CA CYS A 925 -24.57 -27.28 8.54
C CYS A 925 -23.80 -27.72 9.80
N THR A 926 -23.17 -28.90 9.78
CA THR A 926 -22.39 -29.46 10.89
C THR A 926 -21.24 -30.29 10.33
N GLY A 927 -20.04 -30.12 10.86
CA GLY A 927 -18.88 -30.87 10.40
C GLY A 927 -17.64 -30.59 11.25
N VAL A 928 -16.49 -30.90 10.67
CA VAL A 928 -15.17 -30.65 11.24
C VAL A 928 -14.30 -30.08 10.13
N LEU A 929 -13.63 -28.96 10.41
CA LEU A 929 -12.58 -28.41 9.58
C LEU A 929 -11.22 -28.75 10.20
N GLN A 930 -10.24 -29.10 9.38
CA GLN A 930 -8.90 -29.44 9.86
C GLN A 930 -8.02 -28.19 9.84
N SER A 931 -7.63 -27.67 11.01
CA SER A 931 -6.70 -26.53 11.04
C SER A 931 -5.31 -26.96 10.51
N PRO A 932 -4.58 -26.08 9.80
CA PRO A 932 -3.26 -26.40 9.26
C PRO A 932 -2.27 -26.69 10.39
N ALA A 933 -1.56 -27.82 10.29
CA ALA A 933 -0.59 -28.25 11.32
C ALA A 933 0.68 -27.39 11.36
N ASP A 934 1.01 -26.75 10.24
CA ASP A 934 2.07 -25.75 10.04
C ASP A 934 1.58 -24.31 10.25
N GLY A 935 0.33 -24.09 10.69
CA GLY A 935 -0.22 -22.76 10.95
C GLY A 935 0.48 -21.98 12.08
N ALA A 936 1.26 -22.67 12.92
CA ALA A 936 2.14 -22.05 13.91
C ALA A 936 3.42 -21.44 13.30
N ASP A 937 3.82 -21.93 12.12
CA ASP A 937 5.02 -21.51 11.37
C ASP A 937 4.68 -20.45 10.31
N HIS A 938 3.40 -20.18 10.09
CA HIS A 938 2.89 -19.10 9.25
C HIS A 938 3.14 -17.74 9.91
N ALA A 939 3.54 -16.75 9.10
CA ALA A 939 3.68 -15.32 9.40
C ALA A 939 3.52 -14.94 10.89
N GLY A 940 4.56 -15.16 11.69
CA GLY A 940 4.50 -14.93 13.14
C GLY A 940 4.02 -13.51 13.45
N GLY A 941 3.19 -13.34 14.48
CA GLY A 941 2.44 -12.12 14.75
C GLY A 941 1.26 -12.40 15.68
N TYR A 942 0.20 -11.60 15.61
CA TYR A 942 -1.09 -12.04 16.14
C TYR A 942 -1.60 -13.19 15.27
N LEU A 943 -1.67 -14.41 15.81
CA LEU A 943 -2.13 -15.61 15.08
C LEU A 943 -3.46 -16.14 15.65
N TYR A 944 -4.44 -16.35 14.77
CA TYR A 944 -5.79 -16.81 15.11
C TYR A 944 -6.38 -17.67 14.00
N GLY A 945 -7.45 -18.40 14.33
CA GLY A 945 -8.27 -19.12 13.37
C GLY A 945 -9.57 -18.37 13.10
N GLY A 946 -10.21 -18.66 11.98
CA GLY A 946 -11.55 -18.19 11.64
C GLY A 946 -12.39 -19.33 11.09
N ILE A 947 -13.69 -19.29 11.34
CA ILE A 947 -14.67 -20.13 10.67
C ILE A 947 -15.59 -19.21 9.86
N SER A 948 -15.51 -19.32 8.54
CA SER A 948 -16.32 -18.56 7.59
C SER A 948 -17.41 -19.46 7.04
N ALA A 949 -18.69 -19.09 7.21
CA ALA A 949 -19.83 -19.84 6.68
C ALA A 949 -20.64 -18.99 5.71
N SER A 950 -20.99 -19.53 4.54
CA SER A 950 -21.80 -18.86 3.54
C SER A 950 -22.96 -19.72 3.03
N TYR A 951 -24.04 -19.05 2.63
CA TYR A 951 -25.16 -19.65 1.93
C TYR A 951 -25.70 -18.70 0.88
N THR A 952 -26.10 -19.23 -0.27
CA THR A 952 -26.88 -18.52 -1.28
C THR A 952 -28.22 -19.22 -1.42
N ASP A 953 -29.33 -18.49 -1.36
CA ASP A 953 -30.69 -19.03 -1.54
C ASP A 953 -30.97 -19.50 -3.00
N LEU A 954 -32.18 -19.97 -3.34
CA LEU A 954 -32.54 -20.38 -4.72
C LEU A 954 -33.09 -19.24 -5.61
N GLY A 955 -33.25 -18.03 -5.07
CA GLY A 955 -33.93 -16.91 -5.69
C GLY A 955 -35.44 -16.94 -5.43
N GLY A 956 -35.98 -15.77 -5.09
CA GLY A 956 -37.39 -15.57 -4.72
C GLY A 956 -38.09 -14.60 -5.66
N GLY A 957 -39.38 -14.84 -5.93
CA GLY A 957 -40.26 -13.82 -6.51
C GLY A 957 -39.87 -13.28 -7.90
N GLY A 958 -38.97 -13.97 -8.63
CA GLY A 958 -38.41 -13.55 -9.91
C GLY A 958 -37.07 -12.81 -9.83
N GLN A 959 -36.49 -12.65 -8.64
CA GLN A 959 -35.17 -12.07 -8.41
C GLN A 959 -34.09 -13.17 -8.36
N PRO A 960 -32.81 -12.86 -8.66
CA PRO A 960 -31.71 -13.80 -8.43
C PRO A 960 -31.52 -14.10 -6.94
N GLY A 961 -30.82 -15.20 -6.65
CA GLY A 961 -30.51 -15.58 -5.27
C GLY A 961 -29.48 -14.67 -4.61
N LEU A 962 -29.61 -14.50 -3.29
CA LEU A 962 -28.79 -13.63 -2.47
C LEU A 962 -27.86 -14.47 -1.58
N THR A 963 -26.64 -13.96 -1.37
CA THR A 963 -25.62 -14.62 -0.56
C THR A 963 -25.44 -13.89 0.75
N THR A 964 -25.43 -14.64 1.86
CA THR A 964 -25.02 -14.13 3.17
C THR A 964 -23.82 -14.92 3.67
N VAL A 965 -22.86 -14.21 4.26
CA VAL A 965 -21.69 -14.78 4.95
C VAL A 965 -21.76 -14.42 6.42
N ASN A 966 -21.35 -15.33 7.30
CA ASN A 966 -21.12 -15.07 8.71
C ASN A 966 -19.79 -15.69 9.15
N GLN A 967 -19.03 -14.96 9.96
CA GLN A 967 -17.69 -15.35 10.37
C GLN A 967 -17.52 -15.25 11.88
N VAL A 968 -16.70 -16.14 12.44
CA VAL A 968 -16.29 -16.09 13.85
C VAL A 968 -14.79 -16.35 13.97
N VAL A 969 -14.10 -15.50 14.74
CA VAL A 969 -12.68 -15.67 15.10
C VAL A 969 -12.57 -16.62 16.29
N ILE A 970 -11.60 -17.53 16.25
CA ILE A 970 -11.20 -18.44 17.33
C ILE A 970 -9.70 -18.29 17.62
N GLN A 971 -9.32 -18.54 18.86
CA GLN A 971 -8.04 -18.10 19.41
C GLN A 971 -7.10 -19.26 19.71
N THR A 972 -5.80 -19.01 19.61
CA THR A 972 -4.83 -19.90 20.25
C THR A 972 -4.87 -19.69 21.79
N PRO A 973 -4.77 -20.75 22.61
CA PRO A 973 -4.80 -20.65 24.08
C PRO A 973 -3.80 -19.67 24.70
N ARG A 974 -2.67 -19.41 24.03
CA ARG A 974 -1.63 -18.49 24.50
C ARG A 974 -1.54 -17.25 23.63
N GLN A 975 -1.96 -16.12 24.19
CA GLN A 975 -1.90 -14.81 23.58
C GLN A 975 -0.62 -14.09 24.06
N GLN A 976 0.27 -13.71 23.13
CA GLN A 976 1.45 -12.89 23.47
C GLN A 976 1.00 -11.45 23.71
N ALA A 977 1.51 -10.79 24.76
CA ALA A 977 0.99 -9.48 25.17
C ALA A 977 1.37 -8.35 24.20
N GLU A 978 2.49 -8.49 23.49
CA GLU A 978 2.89 -7.63 22.37
C GLU A 978 1.87 -7.62 21.21
N PHE A 979 1.02 -8.64 21.10
CA PHE A 979 0.02 -8.78 20.04
C PHE A 979 -1.42 -8.44 20.48
N ALA A 980 -1.63 -7.98 21.72
CA ALA A 980 -2.93 -7.48 22.20
C ALA A 980 -3.47 -6.35 21.31
N GLN A 981 -4.70 -6.47 20.80
CA GLN A 981 -5.28 -5.53 19.82
C GLN A 981 -5.51 -4.13 20.42
N VAL A 982 -5.71 -4.04 21.73
CA VAL A 982 -5.74 -2.75 22.45
C VAL A 982 -4.54 -2.66 23.37
N LYS A 983 -3.85 -1.52 23.35
CA LYS A 983 -2.75 -1.15 24.25
C LYS A 983 -2.94 0.30 24.71
N GLN A 984 -3.00 0.55 26.01
CA GLN A 984 -3.24 1.88 26.60
C GLN A 984 -2.05 2.26 27.48
N ASN A 985 -1.31 3.30 27.07
CA ASN A 985 -0.09 3.88 27.68
C ASN A 985 1.14 2.95 27.82
N VAL A 986 0.97 1.63 27.72
CA VAL A 986 2.06 0.65 27.82
C VAL A 986 3.05 0.70 26.65
N THR A 987 4.26 0.18 26.86
CA THR A 987 5.32 0.04 25.85
C THR A 987 5.70 -1.42 25.62
N ILE A 988 6.49 -1.70 24.57
CA ILE A 988 6.98 -3.04 24.21
C ILE A 988 8.51 -3.06 24.33
N ALA A 989 9.06 -4.19 24.80
CA ALA A 989 10.50 -4.43 24.81
C ALA A 989 10.86 -5.90 24.52
N ASN A 990 12.08 -6.14 24.04
CA ASN A 990 12.56 -7.48 23.75
C ASN A 990 12.70 -8.33 25.04
N SER A 991 12.42 -9.63 24.91
CA SER A 991 12.49 -10.63 25.98
C SER A 991 13.37 -11.80 25.56
N SER A 992 14.02 -12.45 26.53
CA SER A 992 14.71 -13.74 26.35
C SER A 992 14.02 -14.88 27.12
N ASP A 993 12.77 -14.66 27.53
CA ASP A 993 11.90 -15.67 28.15
C ASP A 993 11.14 -16.47 27.07
N THR A 994 10.47 -17.55 27.47
CA THR A 994 9.62 -18.31 26.54
C THR A 994 8.41 -17.47 26.12
N GLY A 995 8.23 -17.20 24.83
CA GLY A 995 7.19 -16.30 24.31
C GLY A 995 7.49 -15.84 22.89
N GLY A 996 6.88 -14.74 22.43
CA GLY A 996 7.09 -14.14 21.11
C GLY A 996 8.44 -13.44 20.92
N GLY A 997 9.31 -13.43 21.94
CA GLY A 997 10.59 -12.71 21.93
C GLY A 997 10.47 -11.23 22.32
N GLN A 998 9.26 -10.74 22.59
CA GLN A 998 9.00 -9.44 23.20
C GLN A 998 8.18 -9.60 24.50
N HIS A 999 7.76 -8.47 25.06
CA HIS A 999 6.85 -8.39 26.20
C HIS A 999 6.31 -6.95 26.32
N VAL A 1000 5.17 -6.80 26.99
CA VAL A 1000 4.64 -5.49 27.42
C VAL A 1000 5.37 -5.06 28.70
N ASN A 1001 5.87 -3.83 28.69
CA ASN A 1001 6.50 -3.17 29.84
C ASN A 1001 5.96 -1.74 30.02
N GLY A 1002 6.52 -1.01 30.98
CA GLY A 1002 6.08 0.37 31.30
C GLY A 1002 4.71 0.48 31.97
N ILE A 1003 4.10 -0.64 32.37
CA ILE A 1003 2.73 -0.73 32.88
C ILE A 1003 2.58 0.04 34.20
N ASP A 1004 1.77 1.10 34.20
CA ASP A 1004 1.44 1.94 35.35
C ASP A 1004 -0.01 1.71 35.84
N ALA A 1005 -0.43 2.47 36.86
CA ALA A 1005 -1.72 2.32 37.53
C ALA A 1005 -2.89 2.83 36.68
N GLY A 1006 -3.78 1.93 36.27
CA GLY A 1006 -4.92 2.21 35.40
C GLY A 1006 -4.69 1.88 33.93
N ASP A 1007 -3.47 1.50 33.54
CA ASP A 1007 -3.16 1.06 32.19
C ASP A 1007 -3.83 -0.27 31.86
N ALA A 1008 -4.04 -0.52 30.56
CA ALA A 1008 -4.74 -1.71 30.09
C ALA A 1008 -4.20 -2.22 28.75
N ILE A 1009 -4.27 -3.54 28.59
CA ILE A 1009 -4.27 -4.19 27.27
C ILE A 1009 -5.58 -4.96 27.09
N ALA A 1010 -5.98 -5.27 25.86
CA ALA A 1010 -7.11 -6.17 25.62
C ALA A 1010 -6.88 -7.12 24.45
N PHE A 1011 -7.46 -8.31 24.58
CA PHE A 1011 -7.56 -9.32 23.53
C PHE A 1011 -9.00 -9.42 23.03
N ASP A 1012 -9.20 -9.58 21.72
CA ASP A 1012 -10.54 -9.56 21.11
C ASP A 1012 -10.66 -10.51 19.90
N PRO A 1013 -11.69 -11.37 19.82
CA PRO A 1013 -12.58 -11.81 20.89
C PRO A 1013 -11.92 -12.89 21.78
N ILE A 1014 -12.34 -13.01 23.04
CA ILE A 1014 -12.00 -14.10 23.96
C ILE A 1014 -13.29 -14.71 24.53
N ASN A 1015 -13.42 -16.04 24.50
CA ASN A 1015 -14.49 -16.77 25.17
C ASN A 1015 -14.00 -17.34 26.51
N LEU A 1016 -14.21 -16.58 27.60
CA LEU A 1016 -13.84 -17.03 28.95
C LEU A 1016 -14.66 -18.22 29.47
N GLY A 1017 -15.80 -18.55 28.86
CA GLY A 1017 -16.57 -19.73 29.23
C GLY A 1017 -15.88 -21.04 28.85
N ASP A 1018 -15.02 -21.03 27.83
CA ASP A 1018 -14.21 -22.17 27.42
C ASP A 1018 -12.92 -22.32 28.26
N ALA A 1019 -12.62 -21.34 29.13
CA ALA A 1019 -11.45 -21.34 30.00
C ALA A 1019 -11.79 -21.78 31.44
N SER A 1020 -10.94 -22.62 32.02
CA SER A 1020 -10.96 -22.98 33.45
C SER A 1020 -10.08 -22.06 34.30
N ALA A 1021 -9.02 -21.51 33.70
CA ALA A 1021 -8.07 -20.61 34.34
C ALA A 1021 -7.39 -19.67 33.33
N VAL A 1022 -6.84 -18.56 33.83
CA VAL A 1022 -6.00 -17.62 33.08
C VAL A 1022 -4.65 -17.49 33.79
N THR A 1023 -3.57 -17.73 33.06
CA THR A 1023 -2.19 -17.71 33.58
C THR A 1023 -1.40 -16.57 32.96
N PHE A 1024 -0.84 -15.70 33.81
CA PHE A 1024 -0.05 -14.54 33.43
C PHE A 1024 1.44 -14.84 33.56
N ARG A 1025 2.22 -14.64 32.49
CA ARG A 1025 3.69 -14.76 32.51
C ARG A 1025 4.31 -13.39 32.81
N VAL A 1026 4.67 -13.18 34.08
CA VAL A 1026 5.04 -11.85 34.61
C VAL A 1026 6.41 -11.83 35.28
N SER A 1027 7.07 -10.69 35.18
CA SER A 1027 8.29 -10.34 35.91
C SER A 1027 8.19 -8.94 36.49
N GLY A 1028 9.12 -8.59 37.38
CA GLY A 1028 9.15 -7.29 38.05
C GLY A 1028 9.38 -7.44 39.55
N GLY A 1029 10.43 -6.82 40.07
CA GLY A 1029 10.76 -6.95 41.50
C GLY A 1029 12.24 -6.92 41.81
N SER A 1030 12.59 -7.66 42.85
CA SER A 1030 13.92 -7.77 43.43
C SER A 1030 13.99 -9.03 44.30
N ALA A 1031 15.19 -9.56 44.54
CA ALA A 1031 15.37 -10.68 45.46
C ALA A 1031 14.90 -10.42 46.90
N ALA A 1032 14.71 -9.15 47.30
CA ALA A 1032 14.18 -8.77 48.60
C ALA A 1032 12.64 -8.71 48.66
N THR A 1033 11.96 -8.67 47.51
CA THR A 1033 10.49 -8.60 47.38
C THR A 1033 9.87 -9.85 46.76
N ALA A 1034 10.68 -10.80 46.29
CA ALA A 1034 10.20 -11.98 45.58
C ALA A 1034 9.13 -12.75 46.40
N GLY A 1035 7.97 -12.99 45.77
CA GLY A 1035 6.82 -13.65 46.40
C GLY A 1035 5.87 -12.74 47.20
N THR A 1036 6.14 -11.44 47.37
CA THR A 1036 5.17 -10.50 47.95
C THR A 1036 4.25 -9.92 46.88
N PRO A 1037 2.97 -9.59 47.18
CA PRO A 1037 2.10 -8.86 46.25
C PRO A 1037 2.76 -7.59 45.70
N ARG A 1038 2.64 -7.37 44.39
CA ARG A 1038 3.24 -6.23 43.67
C ARG A 1038 2.20 -5.42 42.91
N ALA A 1039 1.27 -6.09 42.26
CA ALA A 1039 0.16 -5.47 41.54
C ALA A 1039 -1.07 -6.39 41.58
N THR A 1040 -2.19 -5.91 41.07
CA THR A 1040 -3.34 -6.73 40.67
C THR A 1040 -3.65 -6.48 39.20
N VAL A 1041 -4.04 -7.52 38.48
CA VAL A 1041 -4.68 -7.39 37.16
C VAL A 1041 -6.16 -7.74 37.28
N GLU A 1042 -7.01 -6.81 36.87
CA GLU A 1042 -8.45 -6.97 36.78
C GLU A 1042 -8.84 -7.45 35.37
N LEU A 1043 -9.60 -8.54 35.30
CA LEU A 1043 -10.17 -9.07 34.06
C LEU A 1043 -11.54 -8.43 33.88
N ARG A 1044 -11.72 -7.63 32.83
CA ARG A 1044 -12.95 -6.88 32.55
C ARG A 1044 -13.46 -7.11 31.14
N LEU A 1045 -14.77 -7.28 31.00
CA LEU A 1045 -15.41 -7.47 29.69
C LEU A 1045 -15.72 -6.13 29.03
N ASP A 1046 -15.51 -6.07 27.72
CA ASP A 1046 -16.01 -5.10 26.74
C ASP A 1046 -15.46 -3.65 26.88
N SER A 1047 -15.00 -3.24 28.07
CA SER A 1047 -14.31 -1.96 28.30
C SER A 1047 -13.40 -1.99 29.55
N PRO A 1048 -12.42 -1.07 29.69
CA PRO A 1048 -11.57 -0.98 30.90
C PRO A 1048 -12.35 -0.70 32.21
N THR A 1049 -13.60 -0.26 32.12
CA THR A 1049 -14.49 -0.01 33.26
C THR A 1049 -15.68 -0.97 33.31
N GLY A 1050 -15.72 -1.97 32.41
CA GLY A 1050 -16.81 -2.92 32.25
C GLY A 1050 -16.88 -4.00 33.34
N PRO A 1051 -17.77 -5.00 33.18
CA PRO A 1051 -18.01 -6.06 34.16
C PRO A 1051 -16.71 -6.75 34.60
N LEU A 1052 -16.41 -6.70 35.89
CA LEU A 1052 -15.26 -7.36 36.50
C LEU A 1052 -15.57 -8.85 36.68
N VAL A 1053 -14.85 -9.71 35.97
CA VAL A 1053 -15.02 -11.17 36.02
C VAL A 1053 -13.97 -11.89 36.87
N GLY A 1054 -12.88 -11.20 37.23
CA GLY A 1054 -11.90 -11.70 38.19
C GLY A 1054 -10.76 -10.72 38.44
N THR A 1055 -9.99 -10.96 39.50
CA THR A 1055 -8.80 -10.17 39.85
C THR A 1055 -7.69 -11.11 40.29
N ALA A 1056 -6.54 -11.06 39.60
CA ALA A 1056 -5.36 -11.82 39.98
C ALA A 1056 -4.37 -10.92 40.75
N THR A 1057 -3.93 -11.34 41.94
CA THR A 1057 -2.81 -10.70 42.64
C THR A 1057 -1.50 -11.18 42.03
N LEU A 1058 -0.77 -10.27 41.40
CA LEU A 1058 0.54 -10.51 40.82
C LEU A 1058 1.63 -10.25 41.86
N ASN A 1059 2.32 -11.31 42.26
CA ASN A 1059 3.45 -11.24 43.18
C ASN A 1059 4.74 -10.84 42.45
N ALA A 1060 5.64 -10.12 43.14
CA ALA A 1060 6.94 -9.73 42.60
C ALA A 1060 7.84 -10.96 42.36
N THR A 1061 8.70 -10.86 41.36
CA THR A 1061 9.78 -11.82 41.10
C THR A 1061 11.12 -11.30 41.65
N THR A 1062 12.21 -12.05 41.43
CA THR A 1062 13.56 -11.69 41.90
C THR A 1062 14.20 -10.54 41.12
N GLY A 1063 13.62 -10.13 39.98
CA GLY A 1063 14.11 -9.05 39.12
C GLY A 1063 13.25 -8.87 37.87
N ASN A 1064 13.44 -7.76 37.15
CA ASN A 1064 12.60 -7.39 35.99
C ASN A 1064 12.79 -8.27 34.74
N ASN A 1065 13.74 -9.20 34.76
CA ASN A 1065 13.96 -10.22 33.73
C ASN A 1065 13.81 -11.66 34.30
N ASP A 1066 13.41 -11.80 35.56
CA ASP A 1066 13.15 -13.10 36.19
C ASP A 1066 11.65 -13.38 36.10
N TRP A 1067 11.27 -14.35 35.27
CA TRP A 1067 9.87 -14.56 34.87
C TRP A 1067 9.19 -15.70 35.63
N SER A 1068 7.95 -15.43 36.07
CA SER A 1068 7.08 -16.34 36.81
C SER A 1068 5.73 -16.48 36.13
N SER A 1069 5.06 -17.61 36.32
CA SER A 1069 3.69 -17.83 35.82
C SER A 1069 2.73 -17.83 37.01
N GLN A 1070 1.66 -17.04 36.95
CA GLN A 1070 0.71 -16.84 38.06
C GLN A 1070 -0.72 -16.98 37.55
N THR A 1071 -1.54 -17.79 38.22
CA THR A 1071 -2.81 -18.30 37.68
C THR A 1071 -4.02 -17.88 38.50
N LEU A 1072 -5.06 -17.42 37.80
CA LEU A 1072 -6.39 -17.12 38.31
C LEU A 1072 -7.38 -18.15 37.78
N ALA A 1073 -8.16 -18.80 38.64
CA ALA A 1073 -9.30 -19.60 38.19
C ALA A 1073 -10.43 -18.68 37.71
N VAL A 1074 -11.06 -19.02 36.59
CA VAL A 1074 -12.18 -18.25 36.02
C VAL A 1074 -13.39 -19.16 35.79
N ASP A 1075 -14.57 -18.63 36.04
CA ASP A 1075 -15.84 -19.32 35.76
C ASP A 1075 -16.85 -18.28 35.25
N GLN A 1076 -17.19 -18.39 33.96
CA GLN A 1076 -18.00 -17.45 33.19
C GLN A 1076 -18.91 -18.23 32.22
N PRO A 1077 -20.03 -17.65 31.75
CA PRO A 1077 -20.79 -18.23 30.64
C PRO A 1077 -19.97 -18.21 29.35
N ALA A 1078 -20.31 -19.10 28.41
CA ALA A 1078 -19.76 -19.05 27.06
C ALA A 1078 -20.27 -17.82 26.30
N GLY A 1079 -19.35 -17.11 25.65
CA GLY A 1079 -19.63 -15.87 24.92
C GLY A 1079 -18.34 -15.15 24.58
N GLY A 1080 -18.24 -14.63 23.36
CA GLY A 1080 -17.08 -13.85 22.91
C GLY A 1080 -17.15 -12.42 23.42
N HIS A 1081 -16.08 -11.99 24.10
CA HIS A 1081 -15.94 -10.65 24.67
C HIS A 1081 -14.57 -10.05 24.36
N ARG A 1082 -14.50 -8.72 24.29
CA ARG A 1082 -13.21 -8.01 24.34
C ARG A 1082 -12.70 -8.03 25.77
N LEU A 1083 -11.69 -8.85 26.05
CA LEU A 1083 -11.18 -9.05 27.41
C LEU A 1083 -10.07 -8.06 27.72
N TYR A 1084 -10.38 -7.07 28.55
CA TYR A 1084 -9.42 -6.12 29.11
C TYR A 1084 -8.70 -6.69 30.32
N LEU A 1085 -7.40 -6.41 30.39
CA LEU A 1085 -6.53 -6.65 31.53
C LEU A 1085 -6.08 -5.29 32.05
N VAL A 1086 -6.70 -4.84 33.15
CA VAL A 1086 -6.46 -3.51 33.73
C VAL A 1086 -5.58 -3.63 34.97
N PHE A 1087 -4.45 -2.93 34.99
CA PHE A 1087 -3.44 -3.07 36.03
C PHE A 1087 -3.62 -2.04 37.15
N GLN A 1088 -3.52 -2.51 38.40
CA GLN A 1088 -3.77 -1.71 39.59
C GLN A 1088 -2.69 -1.93 40.67
N PRO A 1089 -2.30 -0.90 41.42
CA PRO A 1089 -1.31 -1.01 42.49
C PRO A 1089 -1.91 -1.68 43.74
N VAL A 1090 -1.08 -2.38 44.51
CA VAL A 1090 -1.46 -2.97 45.81
C VAL A 1090 -0.72 -2.30 46.97
N THR A 1091 -1.32 -2.34 48.17
CA THR A 1091 -0.71 -1.79 49.39
C THR A 1091 0.66 -2.43 49.67
N GLY A 1092 1.73 -1.64 49.54
CA GLY A 1092 3.12 -2.09 49.71
C GLY A 1092 3.83 -2.48 48.41
N GLY A 1093 3.11 -2.54 47.29
CA GLY A 1093 3.69 -2.57 45.95
C GLY A 1093 4.15 -1.18 45.47
N PRO A 1094 4.75 -1.08 44.28
CA PRO A 1094 5.04 0.19 43.63
C PRO A 1094 3.77 0.88 43.12
N THR A 1095 3.87 2.18 42.82
CA THR A 1095 2.80 2.97 42.18
C THR A 1095 2.95 3.10 40.66
N THR A 1096 4.13 2.78 40.14
CA THR A 1096 4.51 2.82 38.72
C THR A 1096 5.48 1.67 38.40
N GLY A 1097 5.55 1.21 37.15
CA GLY A 1097 6.27 0.01 36.74
C GLY A 1097 5.74 -1.24 37.45
N LEU A 1098 4.42 -1.41 37.45
CA LEU A 1098 3.69 -2.40 38.23
C LEU A 1098 4.18 -3.83 37.96
N VAL A 1099 4.20 -4.26 36.70
CA VAL A 1099 4.77 -5.53 36.23
C VAL A 1099 5.24 -5.38 34.77
N ASN A 1100 6.04 -6.34 34.32
CA ASN A 1100 6.20 -6.68 32.91
C ASN A 1100 5.33 -7.91 32.62
N LEU A 1101 4.70 -7.99 31.44
CA LEU A 1101 3.85 -9.11 31.01
C LEU A 1101 4.31 -9.62 29.64
N ASN A 1102 4.72 -10.89 29.57
CA ASN A 1102 5.16 -11.56 28.34
C ASN A 1102 3.94 -12.14 27.58
N TRP A 1103 3.22 -13.08 28.18
CA TRP A 1103 2.01 -13.67 27.59
C TRP A 1103 0.94 -14.00 28.63
N VAL A 1104 -0.26 -14.27 28.11
CA VAL A 1104 -1.44 -14.71 28.84
C VAL A 1104 -1.93 -16.01 28.24
N GLU A 1105 -2.13 -17.03 29.08
CA GLU A 1105 -2.52 -18.36 28.66
C GLU A 1105 -3.84 -18.76 29.31
N PHE A 1106 -4.85 -18.99 28.48
CA PHE A 1106 -6.16 -19.48 28.86
C PHE A 1106 -6.11 -21.00 28.87
N THR A 1107 -6.33 -21.63 30.02
CA THR A 1107 -6.38 -23.08 30.14
C THR A 1107 -7.77 -23.55 29.69
N PRO A 1108 -7.93 -24.33 28.59
CA PRO A 1108 -9.25 -24.79 28.15
C PRO A 1108 -9.92 -25.72 29.19
N ARG A 1109 -11.21 -26.04 28.98
CA ARG A 1109 -12.02 -26.90 29.86
C ARG A 1109 -12.05 -28.37 29.46
#